data_AF-A0A9P5VIS8-F1
#
_entry.id   AF-A0A9P5VIS8-F1
#
_cell.length_a   1.000
_cell.length_b   1.000
_cell.length_c   1.000
_cell.angle_alpha   90.00
_cell.angle_beta   90.00
_cell.angle_gamma   90.00
#
_symmetry.space_group_name_H-M   'P 1'
#
loop_
_entity.id
_entity.type
_entity.pdbx_description
1 polymer ?
#
loop_
_entity_poly.entity_id
_entity_poly.type
_entity_poly.pdbx_seq_one_letter_code
_entity_poly.pdbx_strand_id
1 'polypeptide(L)'
;MASEDLNDDSWESGIPQDRRKFQQTYPYIPPPNNFPPDKWGNSIPDFSQVGYRSGNVPLPTVPVKVTLRPSADPTVDDRLRIQTAIDYVGRQPLTPLRLRDGSTIMARGAVLLQAGFYRVAGSLILKDSGVVLRGEGNRANGTIVIATGDFRHDFIFLHGLLDPSFQGTPQYLTQYGNSKEITPQNALVVRKEQMSPVADEYVPAGTRRVPVKDIQRFRVGQSVVVERDAKDSWVDRLGTSHIPKRPADPSRTMNWDPRQFTLRYMRTVTGIEGRDREAAKEAARFAKQHGAQIFMAKSNQQKGVPRLKRKGLGPRRKRAELEDGNADVERRLAGLQESAIDPERLERIDREQREYLGGSPPLPGSTAPGFSRVADQNRFSAIFDDVKNQTSTESARGGEDDEEEEEEEDDEQPAEDDPRWVPGYLIIDIPLTMNLDPIYGGGSVYNLERETPIPQDIGVENMALWSEHSPTNPEDERHAWFAVMIDHCEHCWATDIRTRYFASGIKAASGSKHVTIQDCSIMEPVSLRSEGGRRYMYMLQGQMGLVKRCFASDSRHDFMTGAKTSGPNVFVDSVGIRANNDAGPHDRWATGSLYDNIRSHSLNVRNRGWMGSGQGWAGVFHVIFRCASNTTATFQSPPGGTNWVIGFRGHIGEADIQFPGDKATILMPDVADLAKIPRSLYWAQLVARAGGNDAAAQRLEGLVGIAGKNKYPAPLARQFATAGVVQANEAGQWPNWTNEKHRPSTLRSKLPPVGT
;
A
#
# COMPACT_ATOMS: atom_id res chain seq x y z
N MET A 1 24.28 24.65 -20.71
CA MET A 1 23.69 23.99 -19.53
C MET A 1 23.05 22.68 -19.95
N ALA A 2 21.77 22.63 -20.35
CA ALA A 2 21.06 21.36 -20.62
C ALA A 2 21.82 20.28 -21.44
N SER A 3 22.64 20.64 -22.44
CA SER A 3 23.41 19.67 -23.25
C SER A 3 24.56 18.96 -22.53
N GLU A 4 25.16 19.58 -21.50
CA GLU A 4 26.27 18.99 -20.75
C GLU A 4 25.74 18.09 -19.62
N ASP A 5 24.72 18.59 -18.89
CA ASP A 5 24.02 17.82 -17.85
C ASP A 5 23.36 16.53 -18.37
N LEU A 6 23.06 16.45 -19.67
CA LEU A 6 22.46 15.27 -20.31
C LEU A 6 23.41 14.05 -20.38
N ASN A 7 24.72 14.28 -20.43
CA ASN A 7 25.73 13.22 -20.56
C ASN A 7 26.40 12.85 -19.22
N ASP A 8 26.08 13.56 -18.13
CA ASP A 8 26.63 13.26 -16.81
C ASP A 8 25.94 12.06 -16.13
N ASP A 9 26.31 10.86 -16.58
CA ASP A 9 26.02 9.61 -15.86
C ASP A 9 27.07 9.33 -14.74
N SER A 10 27.86 10.32 -14.26
CA SER A 10 28.88 10.09 -13.22
C SER A 10 28.30 9.62 -11.89
N TRP A 11 27.04 9.92 -11.59
CA TRP A 11 26.30 9.38 -10.45
C TRP A 11 26.16 7.84 -10.51
N GLU A 12 26.29 7.19 -11.67
CA GLU A 12 26.40 5.73 -11.78
C GLU A 12 27.65 5.17 -11.07
N SER A 13 28.67 6.00 -10.78
CA SER A 13 29.80 5.62 -9.92
C SER A 13 29.42 5.50 -8.43
N GLY A 14 28.37 6.21 -8.00
CA GLY A 14 27.80 6.12 -6.65
C GLY A 14 26.89 4.89 -6.45
N ILE A 15 26.54 4.18 -7.53
CA ILE A 15 25.85 2.91 -7.49
C ILE A 15 26.90 1.79 -7.29
N PRO A 16 26.77 0.89 -6.30
CA PRO A 16 27.76 -0.18 -6.08
C PRO A 16 27.92 -1.12 -7.29
N GLN A 17 29.06 -1.04 -8.01
CA GLN A 17 29.22 -1.59 -9.36
C GLN A 17 29.51 -3.11 -9.49
N ASP A 18 29.24 -3.95 -8.47
CA ASP A 18 29.51 -5.40 -8.59
C ASP A 18 28.45 -6.13 -9.43
N ARG A 19 28.76 -6.27 -10.72
CA ARG A 19 27.95 -6.90 -11.78
C ARG A 19 27.89 -8.43 -11.73
N ARG A 20 28.75 -9.11 -10.95
CA ARG A 20 29.08 -10.53 -11.23
C ARG A 20 28.26 -11.61 -10.50
N LYS A 21 27.24 -11.25 -9.71
CA LYS A 21 26.53 -12.23 -8.83
C LYS A 21 25.05 -12.51 -9.15
N PHE A 22 24.42 -11.78 -10.08
CA PHE A 22 22.98 -11.94 -10.42
C PHE A 22 22.68 -12.87 -11.60
N GLN A 23 23.67 -13.67 -12.03
CA GLN A 23 23.46 -14.85 -12.87
C GLN A 23 23.33 -16.14 -12.05
N GLN A 24 23.34 -16.07 -10.71
CA GLN A 24 22.88 -17.20 -9.92
C GLN A 24 21.37 -17.37 -10.09
N THR A 25 20.99 -18.51 -10.68
CA THR A 25 19.69 -19.14 -10.44
C THR A 25 19.60 -19.45 -8.95
N TYR A 26 19.07 -18.51 -8.16
CA TYR A 26 18.70 -18.82 -6.79
C TYR A 26 17.57 -19.84 -6.83
N PRO A 27 17.75 -21.04 -6.24
CA PRO A 27 16.63 -21.97 -6.08
C PRO A 27 15.54 -21.26 -5.28
N TYR A 28 14.29 -21.63 -5.54
CA TYR A 28 13.15 -21.12 -4.78
C TYR A 28 13.29 -21.55 -3.32
N ILE A 29 13.60 -20.59 -2.47
CA ILE A 29 13.46 -20.72 -1.03
C ILE A 29 12.04 -20.24 -0.69
N PRO A 30 11.18 -21.07 -0.07
CA PRO A 30 9.85 -20.63 0.33
C PRO A 30 9.93 -19.47 1.34
N PRO A 31 8.87 -18.63 1.42
CA PRO A 31 8.77 -17.69 2.53
C PRO A 31 8.85 -18.50 3.83
N PRO A 32 9.50 -18.00 4.90
CA PRO A 32 9.65 -18.78 6.13
C PRO A 32 8.28 -19.24 6.65
N ASN A 33 8.01 -20.56 6.55
CA ASN A 33 6.65 -21.12 6.60
C ASN A 33 5.92 -20.91 7.94
N ASN A 34 6.62 -20.44 8.96
CA ASN A 34 6.06 -19.89 10.19
C ASN A 34 7.07 -18.92 10.78
N PHE A 35 6.98 -17.62 10.43
CA PHE A 35 7.20 -16.65 11.50
C PHE A 35 6.04 -16.85 12.47
N PRO A 36 6.29 -17.31 13.71
CA PRO A 36 5.21 -17.57 14.64
C PRO A 36 4.41 -16.29 14.80
N PRO A 37 3.06 -16.36 14.85
CA PRO A 37 2.26 -15.21 15.20
C PRO A 37 2.80 -14.56 16.48
N ASP A 38 2.66 -13.24 16.59
CA ASP A 38 2.96 -12.59 17.85
C ASP A 38 2.05 -13.12 18.97
N LYS A 39 2.31 -12.71 20.21
CA LYS A 39 1.53 -13.18 21.36
C LYS A 39 0.01 -12.96 21.19
N TRP A 40 -0.42 -12.02 20.37
CA TRP A 40 -1.83 -11.72 20.11
C TRP A 40 -2.42 -12.46 18.90
N GLY A 41 -1.61 -13.29 18.22
CA GLY A 41 -2.03 -14.01 17.02
C GLY A 41 -1.83 -13.22 15.72
N ASN A 42 -1.26 -12.01 15.76
CA ASN A 42 -0.97 -11.27 14.53
C ASN A 42 0.19 -11.93 13.79
N SER A 43 0.04 -12.09 12.48
CA SER A 43 1.02 -12.71 11.60
C SER A 43 1.53 -11.70 10.56
N ILE A 44 2.70 -11.99 10.00
CA ILE A 44 3.22 -11.25 8.86
C ILE A 44 2.25 -11.39 7.67
N PRO A 45 1.72 -10.29 7.12
CA PRO A 45 0.79 -10.36 5.99
C PRO A 45 1.41 -11.02 4.75
N ASP A 46 0.54 -11.57 3.91
CA ASP A 46 0.87 -11.94 2.54
C ASP A 46 0.85 -10.69 1.64
N PHE A 47 2.04 -10.25 1.23
CA PHE A 47 2.23 -9.08 0.37
C PHE A 47 2.23 -9.43 -1.13
N SER A 48 2.07 -10.70 -1.50
CA SER A 48 2.21 -11.13 -2.90
C SER A 48 1.22 -10.51 -3.88
N GLN A 49 0.12 -9.93 -3.39
CA GLN A 49 -1.00 -9.45 -4.22
C GLN A 49 -0.96 -7.95 -4.53
N VAL A 50 0.17 -7.27 -4.25
CA VAL A 50 0.33 -5.86 -4.60
C VAL A 50 0.81 -5.66 -6.04
N GLY A 51 0.60 -4.46 -6.55
CA GLY A 51 1.00 -4.04 -7.89
C GLY A 51 -0.03 -4.33 -8.97
N TYR A 52 0.35 -4.02 -10.22
CA TYR A 52 -0.47 -4.11 -11.41
C TYR A 52 -1.09 -5.50 -11.52
N ARG A 53 -2.43 -5.55 -11.57
CA ARG A 53 -3.24 -6.78 -11.59
C ARG A 53 -2.71 -7.85 -10.62
N SER A 54 -2.47 -7.41 -9.38
CA SER A 54 -1.95 -8.20 -8.26
C SER A 54 -0.52 -8.73 -8.41
N GLY A 55 0.31 -8.13 -9.27
CA GLY A 55 1.77 -8.27 -9.25
C GLY A 55 2.38 -9.48 -9.96
N ASN A 56 1.57 -10.51 -10.28
CA ASN A 56 1.99 -11.67 -11.07
C ASN A 56 1.77 -11.49 -12.59
N VAL A 57 1.06 -10.42 -12.99
CA VAL A 57 0.77 -10.08 -14.39
C VAL A 57 1.83 -9.08 -14.92
N PRO A 58 2.40 -9.29 -16.13
CA PRO A 58 3.34 -8.35 -16.74
C PRO A 58 2.68 -7.02 -17.11
N LEU A 59 3.41 -5.90 -17.00
CA LEU A 59 2.94 -4.62 -17.53
C LEU A 59 2.70 -4.74 -19.05
N PRO A 60 1.58 -4.19 -19.57
CA PRO A 60 1.13 -4.48 -20.92
C PRO A 60 1.99 -3.80 -22.00
N THR A 61 1.84 -4.27 -23.24
CA THR A 61 2.37 -3.58 -24.43
C THR A 61 1.23 -3.02 -25.24
N VAL A 62 0.69 -1.89 -24.77
CA VAL A 62 -0.44 -1.23 -25.44
C VAL A 62 0.01 -0.74 -26.83
N PRO A 63 -0.67 -1.12 -27.93
CA PRO A 63 -0.33 -0.68 -29.28
C PRO A 63 -0.40 0.83 -29.45
N VAL A 64 0.51 1.39 -30.25
CA VAL A 64 0.52 2.83 -30.55
C VAL A 64 -0.65 3.18 -31.47
N LYS A 65 -1.36 4.27 -31.14
CA LYS A 65 -2.46 4.84 -31.94
C LYS A 65 -2.10 6.21 -32.52
N VAL A 66 -1.29 6.99 -31.80
CA VAL A 66 -0.80 8.30 -32.23
C VAL A 66 0.70 8.37 -32.00
N THR A 67 1.44 8.90 -32.96
CA THR A 67 2.87 9.22 -32.82
C THR A 67 3.07 10.71 -33.00
N LEU A 68 3.74 11.35 -32.03
CA LEU A 68 4.13 12.75 -32.09
C LEU A 68 5.65 12.84 -32.20
N ARG A 69 6.14 13.73 -33.07
CA ARG A 69 7.55 14.17 -33.10
C ARG A 69 7.77 15.39 -32.20
N PRO A 70 8.99 15.67 -31.73
CA PRO A 70 9.34 16.94 -31.11
C PRO A 70 8.88 18.12 -31.97
N SER A 71 8.52 19.25 -31.34
CA SER A 71 8.31 20.48 -32.09
C SER A 71 9.62 20.95 -32.73
N ALA A 72 9.54 21.42 -33.99
CA ALA A 72 10.72 21.86 -34.74
C ALA A 72 11.30 23.18 -34.19
N ASP A 73 10.43 24.03 -33.64
CA ASP A 73 10.82 25.17 -32.82
C ASP A 73 10.93 24.70 -31.35
N PRO A 74 12.12 24.76 -30.73
CA PRO A 74 12.34 24.31 -29.36
C PRO A 74 11.79 25.25 -28.30
N THR A 75 11.04 26.31 -28.65
CA THR A 75 10.38 27.22 -27.71
C THR A 75 8.87 26.96 -27.54
N VAL A 76 8.26 26.18 -28.44
CA VAL A 76 6.82 25.91 -28.49
C VAL A 76 6.34 25.05 -27.31
N ASP A 77 5.20 25.43 -26.70
CA ASP A 77 4.47 24.61 -25.73
C ASP A 77 3.71 23.46 -26.43
N ASP A 78 4.21 22.24 -26.31
CA ASP A 78 3.59 21.01 -26.81
C ASP A 78 2.39 20.55 -25.97
N ARG A 79 2.12 21.13 -24.79
CA ARG A 79 1.08 20.66 -23.85
C ARG A 79 -0.28 20.43 -24.52
N LEU A 80 -0.78 21.40 -25.29
CA LEU A 80 -2.07 21.28 -25.97
C LEU A 80 -2.07 20.16 -27.01
N ARG A 81 -0.98 20.01 -27.76
CA ARG A 81 -0.80 19.01 -28.81
C ARG A 81 -0.72 17.59 -28.23
N ILE A 82 0.02 17.41 -27.13
CA ILE A 82 0.12 16.13 -26.41
C ILE A 82 -1.22 15.79 -25.75
N GLN A 83 -1.87 16.74 -25.07
CA GLN A 83 -3.19 16.50 -24.48
C GLN A 83 -4.24 16.13 -25.54
N THR A 84 -4.25 16.79 -26.69
CA THR A 84 -5.16 16.46 -27.81
C THR A 84 -4.95 15.03 -28.30
N ALA A 85 -3.70 14.54 -28.35
CA ALA A 85 -3.41 13.15 -28.68
C ALA A 85 -3.88 12.18 -27.60
N ILE A 86 -3.71 12.50 -26.32
CA ILE A 86 -4.20 11.70 -25.19
C ILE A 86 -5.74 11.61 -25.24
N ASP A 87 -6.43 12.74 -25.39
CA ASP A 87 -7.90 12.81 -25.50
C ASP A 87 -8.43 12.06 -26.73
N TYR A 88 -7.71 12.11 -27.87
CA TYR A 88 -8.06 11.34 -29.06
C TYR A 88 -7.96 9.83 -28.81
N VAL A 89 -6.92 9.37 -28.08
CA VAL A 89 -6.77 7.96 -27.70
C VAL A 89 -7.82 7.57 -26.65
N GLY A 90 -8.15 8.43 -25.70
CA GLY A 90 -9.24 8.24 -24.73
C GLY A 90 -10.62 8.02 -25.37
N ARG A 91 -10.86 8.61 -26.55
CA ARG A 91 -12.09 8.41 -27.34
C ARG A 91 -12.10 7.14 -28.21
N GLN A 92 -10.99 6.41 -28.33
CA GLN A 92 -10.97 5.16 -29.11
C GLN A 92 -11.74 4.04 -28.39
N PRO A 93 -12.37 3.09 -29.09
CA PRO A 93 -12.97 1.91 -28.47
C PRO A 93 -11.97 1.14 -27.60
N LEU A 94 -12.45 0.61 -26.47
CA LEU A 94 -11.69 -0.37 -25.70
C LEU A 94 -11.60 -1.68 -26.51
N THR A 95 -10.38 -2.18 -26.71
CA THR A 95 -10.10 -3.39 -27.50
C THR A 95 -9.38 -4.43 -26.65
N PRO A 96 -9.68 -5.74 -26.83
CA PRO A 96 -8.96 -6.80 -26.11
C PRO A 96 -7.47 -6.85 -26.48
N LEU A 97 -6.61 -6.81 -25.46
CA LEU A 97 -5.16 -6.95 -25.59
C LEU A 97 -4.69 -8.18 -24.82
N ARG A 98 -4.11 -9.15 -25.54
CA ARG A 98 -3.53 -10.37 -24.96
C ARG A 98 -2.19 -10.07 -24.31
N LEU A 99 -1.99 -10.48 -23.06
CA LEU A 99 -0.73 -10.31 -22.33
C LEU A 99 0.14 -11.57 -22.41
N ARG A 100 1.45 -11.42 -22.08
CA ARG A 100 2.45 -12.49 -22.19
C ARG A 100 2.19 -13.70 -21.29
N ASP A 101 1.47 -13.51 -20.19
CA ASP A 101 1.08 -14.55 -19.24
C ASP A 101 -0.18 -15.32 -19.67
N GLY A 102 -0.84 -14.90 -20.75
CA GLY A 102 -2.12 -15.47 -21.15
C GLY A 102 -3.32 -14.91 -20.38
N SER A 103 -3.20 -13.72 -19.79
CA SER A 103 -4.36 -12.88 -19.43
C SER A 103 -4.76 -11.97 -20.61
N THR A 104 -5.90 -11.30 -20.48
CA THR A 104 -6.40 -10.32 -21.47
C THR A 104 -6.89 -9.08 -20.72
N ILE A 105 -6.52 -7.90 -21.22
CA ILE A 105 -7.00 -6.60 -20.70
C ILE A 105 -7.76 -5.85 -21.79
N MET A 106 -8.42 -4.75 -21.42
CA MET A 106 -9.02 -3.83 -22.38
C MET A 106 -8.15 -2.59 -22.53
N ALA A 107 -7.77 -2.23 -23.76
CA ALA A 107 -6.92 -1.08 -24.03
C ALA A 107 -7.44 -0.26 -25.22
N ARG A 108 -7.28 1.08 -25.14
CA ARG A 108 -7.63 2.01 -26.22
C ARG A 108 -6.43 2.30 -27.12
N GLY A 109 -5.25 2.49 -26.52
CA GLY A 109 -4.01 2.71 -27.25
C GLY A 109 -2.94 3.48 -26.47
N ALA A 110 -1.79 3.63 -27.11
CA ALA A 110 -0.70 4.47 -26.63
C ALA A 110 -0.50 5.71 -27.51
N VAL A 111 -0.23 6.85 -26.88
CA VAL A 111 0.42 8.00 -27.51
C VAL A 111 1.93 7.79 -27.40
N LEU A 112 2.62 7.70 -28.53
CA LEU A 112 4.07 7.64 -28.61
C LEU A 112 4.63 9.04 -28.85
N LEU A 113 5.44 9.54 -27.92
CA LEU A 113 6.33 10.66 -28.14
C LEU A 113 7.65 10.10 -28.69
N GLN A 114 8.04 10.50 -29.90
CA GLN A 114 9.35 10.11 -30.45
C GLN A 114 10.49 10.75 -29.64
N ALA A 115 11.71 10.24 -29.78
CA ALA A 115 12.88 10.80 -29.12
C ALA A 115 13.08 12.30 -29.44
N GLY A 116 13.59 13.05 -28.47
CA GLY A 116 13.77 14.50 -28.48
C GLY A 116 12.99 15.23 -27.38
N PHE A 117 12.97 16.56 -27.47
CA PHE A 117 12.46 17.46 -26.43
C PHE A 117 11.02 17.89 -26.68
N TYR A 118 10.21 17.91 -25.62
CA TYR A 118 8.85 18.44 -25.60
C TYR A 118 8.72 19.39 -24.44
N ARG A 119 8.21 20.61 -24.67
CA ARG A 119 8.00 21.61 -23.61
C ARG A 119 6.54 21.63 -23.23
N VAL A 120 6.25 21.69 -21.94
CA VAL A 120 4.89 21.57 -21.42
C VAL A 120 4.72 22.58 -20.28
N ALA A 121 3.99 23.66 -20.53
CA ALA A 121 3.88 24.78 -19.59
C ALA A 121 2.94 24.52 -18.39
N GLY A 122 2.24 23.38 -18.37
CA GLY A 122 1.32 22.95 -17.32
C GLY A 122 1.23 21.43 -17.26
N SER A 123 0.06 20.89 -16.92
CA SER A 123 -0.10 19.45 -16.69
C SER A 123 -0.63 18.68 -17.91
N LEU A 124 -0.26 17.40 -17.98
CA LEU A 124 -0.85 16.38 -18.85
C LEU A 124 -1.78 15.47 -18.04
N ILE A 125 -2.95 15.14 -18.60
CA ILE A 125 -4.03 14.43 -17.92
C ILE A 125 -4.38 13.14 -18.67
N LEU A 126 -4.27 12.01 -17.99
CA LEU A 126 -4.75 10.70 -18.41
C LEU A 126 -5.89 10.27 -17.46
N LYS A 127 -7.12 10.23 -17.98
CA LYS A 127 -8.33 9.90 -17.20
C LYS A 127 -9.14 8.72 -17.75
N ASP A 128 -8.87 8.30 -18.99
CA ASP A 128 -9.58 7.22 -19.65
C ASP A 128 -8.86 5.88 -19.49
N SER A 129 -9.62 4.82 -19.21
CA SER A 129 -9.08 3.46 -19.09
C SER A 129 -8.33 3.01 -20.34
N GLY A 130 -7.22 2.28 -20.16
CA GLY A 130 -6.47 1.66 -21.25
C GLY A 130 -5.70 2.63 -22.15
N VAL A 131 -5.39 3.83 -21.65
CA VAL A 131 -4.59 4.86 -22.33
C VAL A 131 -3.17 4.90 -21.76
N VAL A 132 -2.17 4.98 -22.63
CA VAL A 132 -0.75 5.02 -22.25
C VAL A 132 -0.03 6.20 -22.90
N LEU A 133 0.78 6.93 -22.12
CA LEU A 133 1.76 7.88 -22.66
C LEU A 133 3.16 7.23 -22.64
N ARG A 134 3.78 7.09 -23.82
CA ARG A 134 5.03 6.35 -24.01
C ARG A 134 6.08 7.24 -24.70
N GLY A 135 7.33 7.17 -24.25
CA GLY A 135 8.49 7.71 -24.98
C GLY A 135 9.32 6.65 -25.71
N GLU A 136 10.41 7.08 -26.33
CA GLU A 136 11.42 6.24 -27.01
C GLU A 136 12.74 6.12 -26.21
N GLY A 137 12.70 6.32 -24.88
CA GLY A 137 13.84 6.13 -23.97
C GLY A 137 13.94 7.22 -22.90
N ASN A 138 14.60 6.92 -21.78
CA ASN A 138 14.74 7.83 -20.63
C ASN A 138 16.16 8.42 -20.42
N ARG A 139 16.98 8.41 -21.47
CA ARG A 139 18.33 9.03 -21.51
C ARG A 139 18.39 10.17 -22.53
N ALA A 140 19.56 10.78 -22.69
CA ALA A 140 19.77 11.96 -23.53
C ALA A 140 19.33 11.84 -24.99
N ASN A 141 19.38 10.63 -25.54
CA ASN A 141 18.94 10.31 -26.90
C ASN A 141 17.50 9.77 -26.98
N GLY A 142 16.76 9.77 -25.87
CA GLY A 142 15.37 9.32 -25.77
C GLY A 142 14.38 10.48 -25.78
N THR A 143 13.20 10.28 -25.18
CA THR A 143 12.16 11.30 -25.03
C THR A 143 12.37 12.08 -23.74
N ILE A 144 12.43 13.40 -23.84
CA ILE A 144 12.59 14.30 -22.69
C ILE A 144 11.39 15.27 -22.69
N VAL A 145 10.54 15.16 -21.67
CA VAL A 145 9.40 16.08 -21.48
C VAL A 145 9.76 17.05 -20.36
N ILE A 146 9.75 18.35 -20.69
CA ILE A 146 10.19 19.43 -19.80
C ILE A 146 8.95 20.18 -19.30
N ALA A 147 8.75 20.23 -17.99
CA ALA A 147 7.79 21.10 -17.33
C ALA A 147 8.36 22.54 -17.29
N THR A 148 7.67 23.49 -17.91
CA THR A 148 8.17 24.88 -18.10
C THR A 148 7.32 25.93 -17.37
N GLY A 149 6.42 25.50 -16.47
CA GLY A 149 5.56 26.40 -15.71
C GLY A 149 6.26 26.98 -14.48
N ASP A 150 6.43 28.31 -14.44
CA ASP A 150 6.93 29.10 -13.28
C ASP A 150 5.85 29.26 -12.19
N PHE A 151 5.20 28.16 -11.84
CA PHE A 151 4.19 28.04 -10.79
C PHE A 151 4.12 26.59 -10.32
N ARG A 152 3.65 26.39 -9.08
CA ARG A 152 3.57 25.06 -8.50
C ARG A 152 2.37 24.27 -9.04
N HIS A 153 2.63 23.06 -9.53
CA HIS A 153 1.64 22.13 -10.07
C HIS A 153 2.23 20.71 -10.12
N ASP A 154 1.42 19.65 -10.12
CA ASP A 154 1.92 18.32 -10.50
C ASP A 154 1.84 18.13 -12.01
N PHE A 155 2.73 17.32 -12.57
CA PHE A 155 3.02 17.39 -14.00
C PHE A 155 2.21 16.40 -14.86
N ILE A 156 2.27 15.11 -14.56
CA ILE A 156 1.47 14.09 -15.27
C ILE A 156 0.48 13.46 -14.28
N PHE A 157 -0.82 13.60 -14.54
CA PHE A 157 -1.88 13.02 -13.74
C PHE A 157 -2.46 11.77 -14.40
N LEU A 158 -2.49 10.66 -13.66
CA LEU A 158 -3.36 9.51 -13.92
C LEU A 158 -4.47 9.60 -12.88
N HIS A 159 -5.64 10.13 -13.25
CA HIS A 159 -6.63 10.55 -12.25
C HIS A 159 -8.07 10.31 -12.69
N GLY A 160 -8.77 9.43 -11.97
CA GLY A 160 -10.15 9.03 -12.29
C GLY A 160 -11.25 9.89 -11.66
N LEU A 161 -10.89 10.82 -10.77
CA LEU A 161 -11.79 11.77 -10.09
C LEU A 161 -11.57 13.23 -10.51
N LEU A 162 -11.10 13.49 -11.74
CA LEU A 162 -11.00 14.88 -12.18
C LEU A 162 -12.39 15.42 -12.45
N ASP A 163 -12.74 16.50 -11.76
CA ASP A 163 -13.85 17.39 -12.12
C ASP A 163 -13.85 17.58 -13.65
N PRO A 164 -14.97 17.36 -14.37
CA PRO A 164 -15.05 17.61 -15.81
C PRO A 164 -14.57 19.00 -16.24
N SER A 165 -14.57 20.00 -15.35
CA SER A 165 -14.05 21.35 -15.56
C SER A 165 -12.52 21.48 -15.43
N PHE A 166 -11.86 20.52 -14.76
CA PHE A 166 -10.43 20.55 -14.46
C PHE A 166 -9.59 20.54 -15.73
N GLN A 167 -8.62 21.46 -15.78
CA GLN A 167 -7.74 21.64 -16.91
C GLN A 167 -6.28 21.73 -16.46
N GLY A 168 -5.40 21.01 -17.15
CA GLY A 168 -3.95 21.14 -16.98
C GLY A 168 -3.37 22.43 -17.57
N THR A 169 -4.18 23.46 -17.84
CA THR A 169 -3.70 24.72 -18.43
C THR A 169 -2.98 25.57 -17.37
N PRO A 170 -1.93 26.33 -17.75
CA PRO A 170 -1.26 27.25 -16.83
C PRO A 170 -2.24 28.23 -16.16
N GLN A 171 -3.24 28.70 -16.89
CA GLN A 171 -4.25 29.63 -16.42
C GLN A 171 -5.11 29.01 -15.30
N TYR A 172 -5.62 27.79 -15.51
CA TYR A 172 -6.42 27.08 -14.51
C TYR A 172 -5.60 26.78 -13.26
N LEU A 173 -4.41 26.21 -13.42
CA LEU A 173 -3.55 25.79 -12.31
C LEU A 173 -3.06 26.98 -11.46
N THR A 174 -2.80 28.13 -12.10
CA THR A 174 -2.45 29.38 -11.40
C THR A 174 -3.65 29.96 -10.64
N GLN A 175 -4.84 29.95 -11.24
CA GLN A 175 -6.05 30.55 -10.66
C GLN A 175 -6.60 29.76 -9.46
N TYR A 176 -6.65 28.43 -9.57
CA TYR A 176 -7.31 27.57 -8.58
C TYR A 176 -6.36 26.95 -7.55
N GLY A 177 -5.06 27.24 -7.67
CA GLY A 177 -4.00 26.72 -6.81
C GLY A 177 -3.60 25.28 -7.15
N ASN A 178 -2.38 24.90 -6.74
CA ASN A 178 -1.82 23.56 -6.98
C ASN A 178 -2.84 22.47 -6.70
N SER A 179 -3.11 21.63 -7.69
CA SER A 179 -3.60 20.25 -7.54
C SER A 179 -4.53 20.09 -6.32
N LYS A 180 -5.69 20.76 -6.33
CA LYS A 180 -6.73 20.49 -5.33
C LYS A 180 -6.89 18.97 -5.27
N GLU A 181 -6.94 18.38 -4.08
CA GLU A 181 -7.58 17.08 -3.93
C GLU A 181 -9.04 17.32 -4.33
N ILE A 182 -9.38 17.00 -5.58
CA ILE A 182 -10.68 17.34 -6.16
C ILE A 182 -11.70 16.42 -5.50
N THR A 183 -12.60 17.03 -4.71
CA THR A 183 -13.65 16.32 -4.01
C THR A 183 -14.55 15.56 -5.01
N PRO A 184 -14.96 14.31 -4.75
CA PRO A 184 -15.39 13.38 -5.80
C PRO A 184 -16.69 13.73 -6.55
N GLN A 185 -16.80 13.28 -7.80
CA GLN A 185 -18.07 12.78 -8.36
C GLN A 185 -18.23 11.25 -8.24
N ASN A 186 -17.15 10.48 -8.10
CA ASN A 186 -17.20 9.01 -7.88
C ASN A 186 -16.91 8.72 -6.39
N ALA A 187 -17.87 9.01 -5.52
CA ALA A 187 -17.77 8.64 -4.12
C ALA A 187 -17.72 7.10 -3.98
N LEU A 188 -16.99 6.61 -2.97
CA LEU A 188 -17.13 5.21 -2.54
C LEU A 188 -18.46 5.11 -1.80
N VAL A 189 -19.49 4.56 -2.45
CA VAL A 189 -20.80 4.39 -1.81
C VAL A 189 -20.73 3.18 -0.89
N VAL A 190 -20.64 3.49 0.40
CA VAL A 190 -20.72 2.53 1.49
C VAL A 190 -22.20 2.36 1.84
N ARG A 191 -22.80 1.25 1.37
CA ARG A 191 -24.19 0.90 1.69
C ARG A 191 -24.31 0.45 3.14
N LYS A 192 -24.61 1.37 4.07
CA LYS A 192 -24.86 1.06 5.49
C LYS A 192 -25.98 0.02 5.66
N GLU A 193 -26.99 0.03 4.78
CA GLU A 193 -28.09 -0.93 4.74
C GLU A 193 -27.66 -2.37 4.35
N GLN A 194 -26.44 -2.52 3.80
CA GLN A 194 -25.78 -3.79 3.51
C GLN A 194 -24.48 -3.95 4.32
N MET A 195 -24.49 -3.43 5.56
CA MET A 195 -23.45 -3.66 6.55
C MET A 195 -23.70 -4.96 7.33
N SER A 196 -22.61 -5.60 7.78
CA SER A 196 -22.61 -6.39 9.00
C SER A 196 -21.49 -5.91 9.93
N PRO A 197 -21.74 -5.76 11.24
CA PRO A 197 -20.66 -5.60 12.20
C PRO A 197 -19.73 -6.82 12.16
N VAL A 198 -18.43 -6.58 12.38
CA VAL A 198 -17.50 -7.65 12.75
C VAL A 198 -17.96 -8.23 14.10
N ALA A 199 -17.82 -9.53 14.30
CA ALA A 199 -18.20 -10.13 15.57
C ALA A 199 -17.31 -9.60 16.72
N ASP A 200 -17.81 -9.64 17.96
CA ASP A 200 -17.14 -9.04 19.14
C ASP A 200 -15.94 -9.87 19.65
N GLU A 201 -15.10 -10.35 18.73
CA GLU A 201 -13.88 -11.12 18.98
C GLU A 201 -12.66 -10.46 18.34
N TYR A 202 -11.46 -10.79 18.84
CA TYR A 202 -10.22 -10.23 18.31
C TYR A 202 -9.88 -10.81 16.93
N VAL A 203 -9.76 -9.95 15.92
CA VAL A 203 -9.37 -10.32 14.56
C VAL A 203 -7.89 -9.96 14.35
N PRO A 204 -6.99 -10.95 14.21
CA PRO A 204 -5.55 -10.67 14.09
C PRO A 204 -5.15 -10.13 12.73
N ALA A 205 -4.16 -9.23 12.69
CA ALA A 205 -3.52 -8.82 11.46
C ALA A 205 -2.85 -10.04 10.76
N GLY A 206 -2.86 -10.02 9.42
CA GLY A 206 -2.44 -11.14 8.58
C GLY A 206 -3.55 -12.17 8.29
N THR A 207 -4.71 -12.10 8.97
CA THR A 207 -5.83 -13.00 8.66
C THR A 207 -6.52 -12.67 7.34
N ARG A 208 -7.07 -13.71 6.70
CA ARG A 208 -8.05 -13.63 5.60
C ARG A 208 -9.47 -14.00 6.04
N ARG A 209 -9.68 -14.35 7.30
CA ARG A 209 -10.94 -14.89 7.83
C ARG A 209 -11.51 -13.88 8.81
N VAL A 210 -12.48 -13.10 8.35
CA VAL A 210 -13.11 -12.01 9.12
C VAL A 210 -14.44 -12.51 9.69
N PRO A 211 -14.59 -12.61 11.02
CA PRO A 211 -15.84 -12.99 11.64
C PRO A 211 -16.85 -11.85 11.53
N VAL A 212 -18.07 -12.13 11.10
CA VAL A 212 -19.16 -11.13 11.00
C VAL A 212 -20.39 -11.62 11.74
N LYS A 213 -21.20 -10.70 12.24
CA LYS A 213 -22.45 -11.03 12.93
C LYS A 213 -23.50 -11.62 11.97
N ASP A 214 -23.53 -11.16 10.71
CA ASP A 214 -24.48 -11.58 9.68
C ASP A 214 -23.80 -11.82 8.32
N ILE A 215 -23.63 -13.08 7.92
CA ILE A 215 -23.12 -13.44 6.59
C ILE A 215 -24.14 -13.27 5.46
N GLN A 216 -25.44 -13.13 5.75
CA GLN A 216 -26.49 -13.10 4.73
C GLN A 216 -26.45 -11.84 3.84
N ARG A 217 -25.71 -10.81 4.28
CA ARG A 217 -25.48 -9.55 3.55
C ARG A 217 -24.47 -9.68 2.39
N PHE A 218 -23.74 -10.80 2.31
CA PHE A 218 -22.60 -10.94 1.39
C PHE A 218 -22.73 -12.14 0.46
N ARG A 219 -22.04 -12.06 -0.69
CA ARG A 219 -21.90 -13.13 -1.67
C ARG A 219 -20.44 -13.27 -2.10
N VAL A 220 -20.04 -14.48 -2.50
CA VAL A 220 -18.71 -14.71 -3.09
C VAL A 220 -18.59 -13.95 -4.41
N GLY A 221 -17.42 -13.35 -4.66
CA GLY A 221 -17.13 -12.44 -5.78
C GLY A 221 -17.44 -10.97 -5.50
N GLN A 222 -18.14 -10.65 -4.41
CA GLN A 222 -18.51 -9.28 -4.07
C GLN A 222 -17.31 -8.47 -3.56
N SER A 223 -17.19 -7.21 -4.01
CA SER A 223 -16.29 -6.23 -3.40
C SER A 223 -16.88 -5.70 -2.09
N VAL A 224 -16.05 -5.63 -1.06
CA VAL A 224 -16.42 -5.13 0.27
C VAL A 224 -15.37 -4.15 0.78
N VAL A 225 -15.78 -3.29 1.72
CA VAL A 225 -14.85 -2.56 2.59
C VAL A 225 -14.94 -3.18 3.97
N VAL A 226 -13.79 -3.63 4.50
CA VAL A 226 -13.62 -3.84 5.94
C VAL A 226 -13.15 -2.53 6.54
N GLU A 227 -13.96 -1.92 7.38
CA GLU A 227 -13.71 -0.66 8.05
C GLU A 227 -13.32 -0.89 9.49
N ARG A 228 -12.41 -0.04 9.98
CA ARG A 228 -12.00 0.02 11.37
C ARG A 228 -12.00 1.47 11.82
N ASP A 229 -12.98 1.83 12.64
CA ASP A 229 -12.98 3.11 13.36
C ASP A 229 -12.08 3.06 14.60
N ALA A 230 -11.77 4.25 15.10
CA ALA A 230 -11.03 4.45 16.34
C ALA A 230 -11.96 5.03 17.41
N LYS A 231 -11.81 4.55 18.65
CA LYS A 231 -12.41 5.13 19.86
C LYS A 231 -11.37 5.96 20.63
N ASP A 232 -11.80 6.86 21.51
CA ASP A 232 -10.90 7.64 22.38
C ASP A 232 -9.94 6.74 23.17
N SER A 233 -10.47 5.63 23.71
CA SER A 233 -9.70 4.60 24.41
C SER A 233 -8.51 4.04 23.61
N TRP A 234 -8.56 4.10 22.27
CA TRP A 234 -7.48 3.67 21.40
C TRP A 234 -6.38 4.72 21.29
N VAL A 235 -6.73 5.99 21.04
CA VAL A 235 -5.73 7.07 20.98
C VAL A 235 -5.12 7.36 22.35
N ASP A 236 -5.86 7.12 23.44
CA ASP A 236 -5.35 7.11 24.81
C ASP A 236 -4.35 5.98 25.03
N ARG A 237 -4.68 4.74 24.66
CA ARG A 237 -3.77 3.59 24.76
C ARG A 237 -2.47 3.82 23.99
N LEU A 238 -2.52 4.52 22.87
CA LEU A 238 -1.34 4.86 22.06
C LEU A 238 -0.53 6.05 22.61
N GLY A 239 -1.07 6.80 23.59
CA GLY A 239 -0.50 8.05 24.09
C GLY A 239 -0.62 9.22 23.11
N THR A 240 -1.48 9.11 22.08
CA THR A 240 -1.60 10.09 20.99
C THR A 240 -2.71 11.11 21.20
N SER A 241 -3.59 10.91 22.18
CA SER A 241 -4.47 11.96 22.71
C SER A 241 -3.71 13.03 23.51
N HIS A 242 -2.47 12.73 23.94
CA HIS A 242 -1.64 13.59 24.79
C HIS A 242 -0.19 13.69 24.28
N ILE A 243 -0.01 14.06 23.01
CA ILE A 243 1.34 14.21 22.42
C ILE A 243 2.07 15.37 23.11
N PRO A 244 3.27 15.15 23.69
CA PRO A 244 4.06 16.22 24.32
C PRO A 244 4.29 17.36 23.32
N LYS A 245 4.11 18.62 23.72
CA LYS A 245 4.19 19.74 22.77
C LYS A 245 5.61 19.97 22.24
N ARG A 246 5.73 20.36 20.97
CA ARG A 246 7.01 20.71 20.32
C ARG A 246 7.66 21.89 21.04
N PRO A 247 8.90 21.78 21.56
CA PRO A 247 9.51 22.83 22.38
C PRO A 247 9.65 24.20 21.69
N ALA A 248 9.98 24.21 20.39
CA ALA A 248 10.19 25.45 19.64
C ALA A 248 8.90 26.12 19.13
N ASP A 249 7.78 25.39 19.10
CA ASP A 249 6.48 25.87 18.62
C ASP A 249 5.38 24.94 19.16
N PRO A 250 4.92 25.17 20.41
CA PRO A 250 3.94 24.30 21.05
C PRO A 250 2.59 24.26 20.33
N SER A 251 2.25 25.33 19.60
CA SER A 251 0.96 25.50 18.91
C SER A 251 0.77 24.49 17.77
N ARG A 252 1.87 24.11 17.12
CA ARG A 252 1.89 23.24 15.95
C ARG A 252 1.67 21.76 16.26
N THR A 253 1.76 21.33 17.53
CA THR A 253 1.53 19.93 17.91
C THR A 253 0.06 19.66 18.17
N MET A 254 -0.60 19.00 17.21
CA MET A 254 -1.96 18.51 17.36
C MET A 254 -1.96 17.09 17.95
N ASN A 255 -2.93 16.82 18.83
CA ASN A 255 -3.21 15.46 19.29
C ASN A 255 -4.04 14.72 18.23
N TRP A 256 -4.14 13.40 18.34
CA TRP A 256 -4.97 12.60 17.43
C TRP A 256 -6.44 12.68 17.83
N ASP A 257 -7.28 13.18 16.92
CA ASP A 257 -8.73 13.03 16.98
C ASP A 257 -9.11 11.66 16.41
N PRO A 258 -9.70 10.74 17.19
CA PRO A 258 -9.99 9.39 16.73
C PRO A 258 -10.97 9.35 15.54
N ARG A 259 -11.85 10.36 15.39
CA ARG A 259 -12.77 10.48 14.23
C ARG A 259 -12.03 10.63 12.91
N GLN A 260 -10.75 11.00 12.94
CA GLN A 260 -9.90 11.06 11.76
C GLN A 260 -9.31 9.70 11.36
N PHE A 261 -9.42 8.65 12.18
CA PHE A 261 -8.71 7.36 12.04
C PHE A 261 -9.60 6.18 11.60
N THR A 262 -10.69 6.43 10.88
CA THR A 262 -11.38 5.40 10.08
C THR A 262 -10.43 4.84 9.01
N LEU A 263 -10.01 3.57 9.18
CA LEU A 263 -9.17 2.85 8.22
C LEU A 263 -10.04 1.91 7.39
N ARG A 264 -9.90 1.96 6.06
CA ARG A 264 -10.71 1.18 5.11
C ARG A 264 -9.85 0.21 4.32
N TYR A 265 -10.19 -1.07 4.34
CA TYR A 265 -9.52 -2.13 3.60
C TYR A 265 -10.47 -2.67 2.52
N MET A 266 -10.21 -2.33 1.26
CA MET A 266 -11.02 -2.82 0.15
C MET A 266 -10.59 -4.24 -0.22
N ARG A 267 -11.55 -5.16 -0.30
CA ARG A 267 -11.31 -6.61 -0.45
C ARG A 267 -12.38 -7.25 -1.33
N THR A 268 -12.11 -8.45 -1.81
CA THR A 268 -13.10 -9.32 -2.47
C THR A 268 -13.43 -10.49 -1.58
N VAL A 269 -14.73 -10.80 -1.41
CA VAL A 269 -15.17 -12.01 -0.72
C VAL A 269 -14.89 -13.22 -1.63
N THR A 270 -14.03 -14.11 -1.18
CA THR A 270 -13.62 -15.35 -1.89
C THR A 270 -14.29 -16.61 -1.34
N GLY A 271 -14.88 -16.53 -0.15
CA GLY A 271 -15.61 -17.62 0.49
C GLY A 271 -16.47 -17.11 1.65
N ILE A 272 -17.47 -17.89 2.03
CA ILE A 272 -18.34 -17.61 3.19
C ILE A 272 -18.51 -18.92 3.97
N GLU A 273 -18.31 -18.87 5.29
CA GLU A 273 -18.41 -20.01 6.18
C GLU A 273 -19.41 -19.72 7.30
N GLY A 274 -20.44 -20.56 7.47
CA GLY A 274 -21.37 -20.44 8.59
C GLY A 274 -20.72 -20.83 9.92
N ARG A 275 -21.19 -20.25 11.03
CA ARG A 275 -20.73 -20.54 12.39
C ARG A 275 -21.90 -20.83 13.32
N ASP A 276 -21.70 -21.74 14.26
CA ASP A 276 -22.67 -21.95 15.34
C ASP A 276 -22.81 -20.72 16.25
N ARG A 277 -24.04 -20.42 16.69
CA ARG A 277 -24.35 -19.22 17.49
C ARG A 277 -23.75 -19.27 18.89
N GLU A 278 -23.70 -20.42 19.56
CA GLU A 278 -23.09 -20.53 20.88
C GLU A 278 -21.56 -20.49 20.78
N ALA A 279 -20.97 -21.08 19.74
CA ALA A 279 -19.55 -20.93 19.43
C ALA A 279 -19.14 -19.48 19.07
N ALA A 280 -20.06 -18.65 18.57
CA ALA A 280 -19.86 -17.21 18.39
C ALA A 280 -19.88 -16.49 19.74
N LYS A 281 -20.90 -16.73 20.58
CA LYS A 281 -21.02 -16.14 21.92
C LYS A 281 -19.87 -16.52 22.86
N GLU A 282 -19.37 -17.75 22.81
CA GLU A 282 -18.25 -18.20 23.64
C GLU A 282 -16.98 -17.39 23.34
N ALA A 283 -16.66 -17.18 22.07
CA ALA A 283 -15.49 -16.40 21.67
C ALA A 283 -15.63 -14.91 21.99
N ALA A 284 -16.82 -14.32 21.82
CA ALA A 284 -17.11 -12.95 22.23
C ALA A 284 -16.94 -12.76 23.75
N ARG A 285 -17.44 -13.71 24.56
CA ARG A 285 -17.23 -13.72 26.02
C ARG A 285 -15.75 -13.84 26.37
N PHE A 286 -15.00 -14.71 25.68
CA PHE A 286 -13.55 -14.84 25.89
C PHE A 286 -12.82 -13.54 25.57
N ALA A 287 -13.10 -12.90 24.43
CA ALA A 287 -12.51 -11.63 24.04
C ALA A 287 -12.85 -10.51 25.04
N LYS A 288 -14.07 -10.46 25.57
CA LYS A 288 -14.47 -9.50 26.60
C LYS A 288 -13.79 -9.74 27.96
N GLN A 289 -13.47 -10.99 28.31
CA GLN A 289 -12.81 -11.36 29.58
C GLN A 289 -11.29 -11.22 29.55
N HIS A 290 -10.66 -11.48 28.41
CA HIS A 290 -9.19 -11.52 28.28
C HIS A 290 -8.63 -10.36 27.42
N GLY A 291 -9.49 -9.64 26.69
CA GLY A 291 -9.08 -8.63 25.72
C GLY A 291 -8.11 -9.22 24.68
N ALA A 292 -7.09 -8.45 24.33
CA ALA A 292 -6.01 -8.95 23.49
C ALA A 292 -5.21 -10.12 24.11
N GLN A 293 -5.39 -10.53 25.37
CA GLN A 293 -4.60 -11.61 25.99
C GLN A 293 -5.01 -13.03 25.54
N ILE A 294 -4.59 -13.38 24.32
CA ILE A 294 -4.31 -14.72 23.79
C ILE A 294 -5.37 -15.82 24.04
N PHE A 295 -6.18 -16.10 23.02
CA PHE A 295 -6.75 -17.45 22.85
C PHE A 295 -5.73 -18.36 22.13
N MET A 296 -4.95 -19.13 22.89
CA MET A 296 -4.10 -20.22 22.33
C MET A 296 -4.20 -21.50 23.18
N ALA A 297 -5.44 -21.97 23.41
CA ALA A 297 -5.70 -23.33 23.87
C ALA A 297 -7.09 -23.80 23.39
N LYS A 298 -7.19 -25.06 22.93
CA LYS A 298 -8.41 -25.79 22.56
C LYS A 298 -9.05 -25.54 21.16
N SER A 299 -8.27 -25.68 20.09
CA SER A 299 -8.82 -26.18 18.81
C SER A 299 -8.11 -27.43 18.28
N ASN A 300 -6.84 -27.66 18.63
CA ASN A 300 -6.05 -28.83 18.19
C ASN A 300 -5.96 -30.00 19.19
N GLN A 301 -6.86 -30.08 20.18
CA GLN A 301 -7.00 -31.28 21.04
C GLN A 301 -8.46 -31.59 21.34
N GLN A 302 -9.13 -32.27 20.40
CA GLN A 302 -10.30 -33.08 20.73
C GLN A 302 -9.93 -34.55 20.88
N LYS A 303 -10.25 -35.06 22.08
CA LYS A 303 -10.44 -36.47 22.49
C LYS A 303 -9.27 -37.19 23.18
N GLY A 304 -9.02 -36.78 24.42
CA GLY A 304 -8.67 -37.70 25.51
C GLY A 304 -9.90 -37.99 26.37
N VAL A 305 -10.37 -39.24 26.40
CA VAL A 305 -11.55 -39.67 27.19
C VAL A 305 -11.24 -39.64 28.70
N PRO A 306 -12.16 -39.27 29.60
CA PRO A 306 -11.86 -39.19 31.04
C PRO A 306 -11.58 -40.57 31.64
N ARG A 307 -10.37 -40.79 32.17
CA ARG A 307 -10.05 -42.00 32.94
C ARG A 307 -10.47 -41.86 34.40
N LEU A 308 -11.33 -42.76 34.86
CA LEU A 308 -11.67 -42.92 36.27
C LEU A 308 -10.42 -43.24 37.12
N LYS A 309 -10.43 -42.77 38.37
CA LYS A 309 -9.43 -43.11 39.39
C LYS A 309 -9.39 -44.62 39.64
N ARG A 310 -8.21 -45.25 39.54
CA ARG A 310 -7.89 -46.50 40.24
C ARG A 310 -6.52 -46.42 40.91
N LYS A 311 -6.44 -47.05 42.10
CA LYS A 311 -5.25 -47.09 42.96
C LYS A 311 -4.12 -47.91 42.33
N GLY A 312 -2.90 -47.63 42.75
CA GLY A 312 -1.67 -48.02 42.06
C GLY A 312 -1.29 -49.50 42.05
N LEU A 313 -0.25 -49.77 41.27
CA LEU A 313 0.70 -50.88 41.38
C LEU A 313 1.94 -50.55 40.52
N GLY A 314 3.07 -51.22 40.81
CA GLY A 314 4.41 -50.82 40.35
C GLY A 314 4.80 -51.18 38.91
N PRO A 315 6.05 -50.89 38.49
CA PRO A 315 6.43 -50.81 37.07
C PRO A 315 7.08 -52.08 36.51
N ARG A 316 6.72 -52.48 35.26
CA ARG A 316 7.67 -52.95 34.21
C ARG A 316 7.01 -53.44 32.89
N ARG A 317 7.77 -53.23 31.79
CA ARG A 317 7.88 -53.97 30.50
C ARG A 317 6.98 -53.65 29.28
N LYS A 318 7.71 -53.36 28.16
CA LYS A 318 7.44 -53.58 26.72
C LYS A 318 6.21 -52.85 26.12
N ARG A 319 6.25 -52.14 24.98
CA ARG A 319 7.09 -52.12 23.75
C ARG A 319 6.92 -53.35 22.83
N ALA A 320 5.73 -53.46 22.24
CA ALA A 320 5.45 -53.97 20.88
C ALA A 320 3.92 -53.88 20.65
N GLU A 321 3.44 -52.86 19.92
CA GLU A 321 2.06 -52.67 19.40
C GLU A 321 1.93 -51.20 18.95
N LEU A 322 2.38 -50.86 17.73
CA LEU A 322 2.26 -49.48 17.20
C LEU A 322 2.39 -49.38 15.66
N GLU A 323 2.20 -50.47 14.91
CA GLU A 323 2.42 -50.49 13.45
C GLU A 323 1.17 -50.81 12.59
N ASP A 324 0.03 -51.18 13.19
CA ASP A 324 -1.16 -51.62 12.44
C ASP A 324 -2.27 -50.53 12.29
N GLY A 325 -1.94 -49.27 12.56
CA GLY A 325 -2.89 -48.16 12.61
C GLY A 325 -3.08 -47.34 11.32
N ASN A 326 -2.13 -47.38 10.37
CA ASN A 326 -2.12 -46.48 9.23
C ASN A 326 -2.82 -47.02 7.96
N ALA A 327 -3.09 -48.33 7.87
CA ALA A 327 -3.61 -48.97 6.65
C ALA A 327 -5.14 -48.84 6.41
N ASP A 328 -5.89 -48.28 7.37
CA ASP A 328 -7.35 -48.01 7.24
C ASP A 328 -7.67 -46.54 6.89
N VAL A 329 -6.73 -45.62 7.13
CA VAL A 329 -6.92 -44.18 6.85
C VAL A 329 -6.77 -43.89 5.35
N GLU A 330 -5.74 -44.44 4.70
CA GLU A 330 -5.53 -44.24 3.26
C GLU A 330 -6.65 -44.87 2.41
N ARG A 331 -7.27 -45.97 2.88
CA ARG A 331 -8.42 -46.60 2.20
C ARG A 331 -9.71 -45.77 2.25
N ARG A 332 -9.83 -44.82 3.17
CA ARG A 332 -11.01 -43.93 3.29
C ARG A 332 -10.87 -42.63 2.52
N LEU A 333 -9.66 -42.26 2.09
CA LEU A 333 -9.41 -41.05 1.29
C LEU A 333 -9.58 -41.27 -0.23
N ALA A 334 -9.61 -42.51 -0.70
CA ALA A 334 -9.79 -42.86 -2.11
C ALA A 334 -11.27 -42.92 -2.58
N GLY A 335 -12.24 -42.61 -1.71
CA GLY A 335 -13.68 -42.82 -1.96
C GLY A 335 -14.53 -41.57 -2.21
N LEU A 336 -13.93 -40.39 -2.41
CA LEU A 336 -14.64 -39.10 -2.53
C LEU A 336 -14.28 -38.32 -3.81
N GLN A 337 -14.29 -39.00 -4.95
CA GLN A 337 -14.40 -38.39 -6.27
C GLN A 337 -15.45 -39.13 -7.10
N GLU A 338 -16.69 -38.64 -7.05
CA GLU A 338 -17.66 -38.61 -8.18
C GLU A 338 -19.06 -38.19 -7.67
N SER A 339 -19.49 -36.99 -8.03
CA SER A 339 -20.90 -36.71 -8.35
C SER A 339 -20.97 -35.50 -9.28
N ALA A 340 -21.45 -35.74 -10.51
CA ALA A 340 -21.59 -34.71 -11.53
C ALA A 340 -22.83 -33.83 -11.25
N ILE A 341 -22.80 -32.60 -11.76
CA ILE A 341 -23.93 -31.66 -11.65
C ILE A 341 -24.96 -32.00 -12.73
N ASP A 342 -26.23 -32.12 -12.31
CA ASP A 342 -27.40 -32.37 -13.15
C ASP A 342 -27.70 -31.19 -14.11
N PRO A 343 -27.64 -31.39 -15.45
CA PRO A 343 -27.89 -30.33 -16.43
C PRO A 343 -29.33 -29.79 -16.45
N GLU A 344 -30.35 -30.61 -16.16
CA GLU A 344 -31.76 -30.17 -16.23
C GLU A 344 -32.09 -29.11 -15.17
N ARG A 345 -31.29 -29.06 -14.10
CA ARG A 345 -31.41 -28.05 -13.04
C ARG A 345 -30.94 -26.66 -13.49
N LEU A 346 -30.08 -26.55 -14.50
CA LEU A 346 -29.60 -25.29 -15.04
C LEU A 346 -30.60 -24.67 -16.05
N GLU A 347 -31.19 -25.47 -16.93
CA GLU A 347 -32.21 -24.96 -17.88
C GLU A 347 -33.48 -24.45 -17.19
N ARG A 348 -33.83 -25.00 -16.02
CA ARG A 348 -34.96 -24.49 -15.23
C ARG A 348 -34.72 -23.07 -14.71
N ILE A 349 -33.49 -22.76 -14.30
CA ILE A 349 -33.11 -21.44 -13.77
C ILE A 349 -33.06 -20.37 -14.88
N ASP A 350 -32.55 -20.73 -16.07
CA ASP A 350 -32.49 -19.81 -17.22
C ASP A 350 -33.89 -19.47 -17.80
N ARG A 351 -34.87 -20.38 -17.64
CA ARG A 351 -36.28 -20.13 -17.97
C ARG A 351 -36.96 -19.19 -16.98
N GLU A 352 -36.77 -19.39 -15.68
CA GLU A 352 -37.36 -18.55 -14.62
C GLU A 352 -36.85 -17.09 -14.67
N GLN A 353 -35.64 -16.83 -15.17
CA GLN A 353 -35.11 -15.47 -15.33
C GLN A 353 -35.63 -14.72 -16.57
N ARG A 354 -36.24 -15.39 -17.56
CA ARG A 354 -36.74 -14.72 -18.78
C ARG A 354 -38.15 -14.14 -18.65
N GLU A 355 -38.94 -14.59 -17.67
CA GLU A 355 -40.31 -14.09 -17.47
C GLU A 355 -40.36 -12.78 -16.64
N TYR A 356 -39.27 -12.36 -16.00
CA TYR A 356 -39.25 -11.20 -15.09
C TYR A 356 -38.94 -9.84 -15.74
N LEU A 357 -38.78 -9.77 -17.07
CA LEU A 357 -38.27 -8.57 -17.79
C LEU A 357 -39.18 -8.05 -18.92
N GLY A 358 -40.47 -8.38 -18.92
CA GLY A 358 -41.43 -7.92 -19.94
C GLY A 358 -42.46 -6.90 -19.46
N GLY A 359 -42.22 -5.58 -19.65
CA GLY A 359 -43.23 -4.53 -19.44
C GLY A 359 -42.73 -3.08 -19.42
N SER A 360 -43.00 -2.32 -20.49
CA SER A 360 -42.78 -0.85 -20.66
C SER A 360 -44.00 -0.04 -20.12
N PRO A 361 -44.08 1.33 -20.08
CA PRO A 361 -43.41 2.37 -20.89
C PRO A 361 -42.96 3.69 -20.16
N PRO A 362 -42.36 4.71 -20.86
CA PRO A 362 -41.75 5.92 -20.27
C PRO A 362 -42.61 7.20 -20.40
N LEU A 363 -42.15 8.37 -19.90
CA LEU A 363 -42.45 9.78 -20.36
C LEU A 363 -41.54 10.84 -19.61
N PRO A 364 -41.50 12.17 -19.94
CA PRO A 364 -40.21 12.88 -20.10
C PRO A 364 -40.03 14.31 -19.50
N GLY A 365 -38.75 14.70 -19.29
CA GLY A 365 -38.09 16.00 -19.62
C GLY A 365 -38.51 17.36 -19.01
N SER A 366 -37.52 18.16 -18.55
CA SER A 366 -37.45 19.64 -18.77
C SER A 366 -36.14 20.34 -18.27
N THR A 367 -35.47 21.08 -19.16
CA THR A 367 -34.79 22.42 -19.02
C THR A 367 -33.99 22.86 -17.77
N ALA A 368 -32.79 23.44 -18.01
CA ALA A 368 -32.03 24.33 -17.11
C ALA A 368 -32.23 25.84 -17.45
N PRO A 369 -32.02 26.79 -16.50
CA PRO A 369 -30.79 27.64 -16.41
C PRO A 369 -30.39 27.98 -14.93
N GLY A 370 -29.39 28.81 -14.57
CA GLY A 370 -28.26 29.49 -15.27
C GLY A 370 -27.80 30.82 -14.60
N PHE A 371 -26.51 31.22 -14.75
CA PHE A 371 -25.86 32.49 -14.29
C PHE A 371 -25.63 32.69 -12.76
N SER A 372 -24.63 33.44 -12.21
CA SER A 372 -23.41 34.10 -12.74
C SER A 372 -22.35 34.50 -11.67
N ARG A 373 -21.06 34.55 -12.05
CA ARG A 373 -19.93 35.46 -11.66
C ARG A 373 -19.82 36.12 -10.25
N VAL A 374 -18.61 36.04 -9.65
CA VAL A 374 -17.68 37.12 -9.12
C VAL A 374 -16.49 36.37 -8.44
N ALA A 375 -15.25 36.36 -8.96
CA ALA A 375 -14.11 37.31 -8.90
C ALA A 375 -13.21 37.26 -7.62
N ASP A 376 -11.93 36.94 -7.84
CA ASP A 376 -10.68 37.15 -7.06
C ASP A 376 -10.66 37.25 -5.51
N GLN A 377 -9.77 36.48 -4.86
CA GLN A 377 -8.44 36.96 -4.41
C GLN A 377 -7.54 35.86 -3.80
N ASN A 378 -6.21 36.04 -3.94
CA ASN A 378 -5.15 35.13 -3.47
C ASN A 378 -5.10 34.94 -1.93
N ARG A 379 -4.80 33.72 -1.46
CA ARG A 379 -3.95 33.46 -0.26
C ARG A 379 -3.53 31.99 -0.08
N PHE A 380 -2.26 31.70 -0.36
CA PHE A 380 -1.60 30.45 0.04
C PHE A 380 -1.19 30.50 1.53
N SER A 381 -2.09 30.09 2.43
CA SER A 381 -1.71 29.73 3.82
C SER A 381 -2.66 28.78 4.56
N ALA A 382 -3.78 28.35 3.97
CA ALA A 382 -4.83 27.60 4.67
C ALA A 382 -5.15 26.25 4.01
N ILE A 383 -4.47 25.18 4.46
CA ILE A 383 -4.95 23.79 4.38
C ILE A 383 -4.75 23.14 5.76
N PHE A 384 -5.21 23.83 6.81
CA PHE A 384 -5.25 23.33 8.20
C PHE A 384 -6.40 23.88 9.06
N ASP A 385 -7.29 24.73 8.53
CA ASP A 385 -8.38 25.35 9.32
C ASP A 385 -9.81 25.15 8.74
N ASP A 386 -9.98 24.48 7.58
CA ASP A 386 -11.31 24.26 6.96
C ASP A 386 -12.10 23.08 7.59
N VAL A 387 -12.14 23.08 8.92
CA VAL A 387 -13.06 22.33 9.80
C VAL A 387 -13.60 23.26 10.91
N LYS A 388 -13.19 24.53 10.98
CA LYS A 388 -13.46 25.39 12.16
C LYS A 388 -14.64 26.37 12.06
N ASN A 389 -15.12 26.72 10.86
CA ASN A 389 -16.12 27.79 10.69
C ASN A 389 -17.48 27.31 10.14
N GLN A 390 -18.02 26.24 10.72
CA GLN A 390 -19.48 26.08 10.89
C GLN A 390 -19.89 26.30 12.36
N THR A 391 -19.26 27.25 13.05
CA THR A 391 -19.72 27.76 14.35
C THR A 391 -19.31 29.22 14.55
N SER A 392 -20.23 30.00 15.12
CA SER A 392 -20.06 31.37 15.65
C SER A 392 -19.60 32.49 14.70
N THR A 393 -20.57 33.24 14.18
CA THR A 393 -20.73 34.67 14.54
C THR A 393 -22.18 35.11 14.42
N GLU A 394 -22.93 35.07 15.52
CA GLU A 394 -23.85 36.16 15.86
C GLU A 394 -24.12 36.15 17.36
N SER A 395 -23.84 37.27 18.03
CA SER A 395 -24.28 37.52 19.39
C SER A 395 -24.64 38.99 19.56
N ALA A 396 -25.75 39.21 20.28
CA ALA A 396 -26.28 40.49 20.74
C ALA A 396 -27.08 41.36 19.74
N ARG A 397 -28.36 41.00 19.56
CA ARG A 397 -29.51 41.86 19.91
C ARG A 397 -30.69 40.97 20.30
N GLY A 398 -31.36 41.30 21.41
CA GLY A 398 -32.37 40.42 22.01
C GLY A 398 -33.79 40.71 21.56
N GLY A 399 -34.68 39.75 21.82
CA GLY A 399 -36.12 39.83 21.59
C GLY A 399 -36.74 38.44 21.57
N GLU A 400 -37.40 38.08 22.67
CA GLU A 400 -38.54 37.15 22.83
C GLU A 400 -38.56 35.81 22.07
N ASP A 401 -38.51 34.73 22.87
CA ASP A 401 -39.21 33.44 22.79
C ASP A 401 -39.89 33.03 21.46
N ASP A 402 -39.41 31.93 20.86
CA ASP A 402 -40.22 30.92 20.16
C ASP A 402 -39.49 29.56 20.23
N GLU A 403 -40.19 28.50 20.67
CA GLU A 403 -39.67 27.13 20.77
C GLU A 403 -40.00 26.35 19.48
N GLU A 404 -39.00 26.06 18.64
CA GLU A 404 -39.12 25.06 17.57
C GLU A 404 -38.33 23.80 17.95
N GLU A 405 -39.02 22.66 18.05
CA GLU A 405 -38.43 21.36 18.35
C GLU A 405 -37.72 20.80 17.10
N GLU A 406 -36.37 20.74 17.11
CA GLU A 406 -35.62 19.96 16.13
C GLU A 406 -35.76 18.46 16.46
N GLU A 407 -36.40 17.68 15.58
CA GLU A 407 -36.45 16.21 15.68
C GLU A 407 -35.04 15.62 15.49
N GLU A 408 -34.44 15.09 16.56
CA GLU A 408 -33.21 14.28 16.46
C GLU A 408 -33.53 12.99 15.67
N GLU A 409 -32.95 12.83 14.47
CA GLU A 409 -32.92 11.52 13.81
C GLU A 409 -32.06 10.55 14.64
N ASP A 410 -32.72 9.73 15.46
CA ASP A 410 -32.13 8.58 16.16
C ASP A 410 -31.44 7.65 15.15
N ASP A 411 -30.11 7.76 15.07
CA ASP A 411 -29.22 6.89 14.29
C ASP A 411 -29.25 5.47 14.93
N GLU A 412 -30.31 4.69 14.65
CA GLU A 412 -30.60 3.37 15.24
C GLU A 412 -29.35 2.46 15.17
N GLN A 413 -28.62 2.36 16.27
CA GLN A 413 -27.53 1.40 16.37
C GLN A 413 -28.14 -0.01 16.28
N PRO A 414 -27.75 -0.82 15.28
CA PRO A 414 -28.36 -2.13 15.10
C PRO A 414 -28.13 -2.99 16.34
N ALA A 415 -29.23 -3.44 16.94
CA ALA A 415 -29.25 -4.12 18.24
C ALA A 415 -28.14 -5.18 18.36
N GLU A 416 -27.38 -5.14 19.47
CA GLU A 416 -26.10 -5.89 19.61
C GLU A 416 -26.20 -7.40 19.33
N ASP A 417 -27.40 -7.99 19.50
CA ASP A 417 -27.75 -9.40 19.27
C ASP A 417 -29.11 -9.54 18.51
N ASP A 418 -29.22 -9.08 17.26
CA ASP A 418 -30.42 -9.36 16.43
C ASP A 418 -30.59 -10.89 16.22
N PRO A 419 -31.69 -11.51 16.68
CA PRO A 419 -31.89 -12.97 16.59
C PRO A 419 -32.08 -13.47 15.14
N ARG A 420 -32.16 -12.59 14.14
CA ARG A 420 -32.18 -12.93 12.71
C ARG A 420 -30.77 -13.16 12.14
N TRP A 421 -29.75 -12.53 12.70
CA TRP A 421 -28.37 -12.58 12.17
C TRP A 421 -27.79 -14.00 12.11
N VAL A 422 -27.16 -14.35 11.01
CA VAL A 422 -26.44 -15.64 10.86
C VAL A 422 -24.95 -15.38 11.04
N PRO A 423 -24.35 -15.73 12.19
CA PRO A 423 -22.92 -15.51 12.38
C PRO A 423 -22.09 -16.44 11.51
N GLY A 424 -20.93 -15.95 11.09
CA GLY A 424 -20.05 -16.69 10.22
C GLY A 424 -18.74 -15.95 9.97
N TYR A 425 -18.04 -16.39 8.93
CA TYR A 425 -16.80 -15.78 8.48
C TYR A 425 -16.87 -15.45 7.00
N LEU A 426 -16.40 -14.25 6.66
CA LEU A 426 -16.05 -13.89 5.30
C LEU A 426 -14.58 -14.25 5.07
N ILE A 427 -14.31 -14.98 4.00
CA ILE A 427 -12.94 -15.22 3.53
C ILE A 427 -12.62 -14.16 2.49
N ILE A 428 -11.61 -13.33 2.74
CA ILE A 428 -11.18 -12.24 1.85
C ILE A 428 -9.93 -12.62 1.06
N ASP A 429 -9.84 -12.08 -0.16
CA ASP A 429 -8.70 -12.28 -1.08
C ASP A 429 -7.34 -11.92 -0.48
N ILE A 430 -7.22 -10.73 0.10
CA ILE A 430 -5.99 -10.12 0.60
C ILE A 430 -6.10 -9.99 2.13
N PRO A 431 -5.08 -10.36 2.92
CA PRO A 431 -5.20 -10.32 4.37
C PRO A 431 -5.40 -8.89 4.89
N LEU A 432 -6.00 -8.76 6.07
CA LEU A 432 -6.04 -7.49 6.80
C LEU A 432 -4.64 -7.14 7.29
N THR A 433 -4.20 -5.90 7.09
CA THR A 433 -2.92 -5.41 7.61
C THR A 433 -3.03 -4.68 8.95
N MET A 434 -4.20 -4.78 9.59
CA MET A 434 -4.53 -4.21 10.88
C MET A 434 -5.40 -5.20 11.62
N ASN A 435 -5.28 -5.23 12.94
CA ASN A 435 -6.16 -6.00 13.80
C ASN A 435 -7.47 -5.26 14.09
N LEU A 436 -8.53 -6.01 14.33
CA LEU A 436 -9.81 -5.48 14.81
C LEU A 436 -9.98 -5.96 16.24
N ASP A 437 -9.88 -5.03 17.19
CA ASP A 437 -10.01 -5.29 18.62
C ASP A 437 -11.31 -4.62 19.10
N PRO A 438 -12.31 -5.39 19.59
CA PRO A 438 -13.62 -4.85 19.95
C PRO A 438 -13.56 -3.76 21.03
N ILE A 439 -12.51 -3.75 21.86
CA ILE A 439 -12.29 -2.73 22.90
C ILE A 439 -12.00 -1.34 22.28
N TYR A 440 -11.40 -1.31 21.08
CA TYR A 440 -10.82 -0.10 20.47
C TYR A 440 -11.52 0.38 19.21
N GLY A 441 -12.69 -0.18 18.90
CA GLY A 441 -13.50 0.15 17.73
C GLY A 441 -14.12 -1.07 17.05
N GLY A 442 -13.52 -2.26 17.22
CA GLY A 442 -13.93 -3.45 16.46
C GLY A 442 -13.75 -3.22 14.96
N GLY A 443 -14.81 -3.43 14.19
CA GLY A 443 -14.89 -3.03 12.79
C GLY A 443 -16.27 -3.36 12.19
N SER A 444 -16.48 -2.94 10.96
CA SER A 444 -17.68 -3.23 10.17
C SER A 444 -17.28 -3.70 8.78
N VAL A 445 -18.11 -4.53 8.17
CA VAL A 445 -17.96 -4.91 6.75
C VAL A 445 -19.17 -4.38 5.99
N TYR A 446 -18.91 -3.70 4.87
CA TYR A 446 -19.94 -3.13 4.01
C TYR A 446 -19.80 -3.66 2.59
N ASN A 447 -20.93 -3.77 1.89
CA ASN A 447 -20.91 -3.84 0.43
C ASN A 447 -20.22 -2.59 -0.14
N LEU A 448 -19.29 -2.78 -1.09
CA LEU A 448 -18.68 -1.69 -1.84
C LEU A 448 -19.30 -1.60 -3.23
N GLU A 449 -20.14 -0.59 -3.43
CA GLU A 449 -20.61 -0.20 -4.76
C GLU A 449 -19.92 1.07 -5.25
N ARG A 450 -20.04 1.31 -6.55
CA ARG A 450 -19.50 2.48 -7.24
C ARG A 450 -20.57 3.00 -8.18
N GLU A 451 -20.86 4.28 -8.09
CA GLU A 451 -21.81 4.95 -8.97
C GLU A 451 -21.32 4.97 -10.42
N THR A 452 -19.99 4.96 -10.62
CA THR A 452 -19.35 4.94 -11.93
C THR A 452 -18.13 4.01 -11.97
N PRO A 453 -17.70 3.55 -13.17
CA PRO A 453 -16.47 2.79 -13.31
C PRO A 453 -15.23 3.63 -12.99
N ILE A 454 -14.39 3.16 -12.06
CA ILE A 454 -13.05 3.74 -11.84
C ILE A 454 -12.16 3.43 -13.05
N PRO A 455 -11.43 4.42 -13.61
CA PRO A 455 -10.50 4.19 -14.70
C PRO A 455 -9.35 3.24 -14.37
N GLN A 456 -9.00 2.37 -15.33
CA GLN A 456 -8.02 1.29 -15.13
C GLN A 456 -7.03 1.13 -16.28
N ASP A 457 -5.93 0.41 -16.04
CA ASP A 457 -4.91 0.10 -17.05
C ASP A 457 -4.30 1.36 -17.72
N ILE A 458 -4.08 2.42 -16.93
CA ILE A 458 -3.46 3.68 -17.38
C ILE A 458 -1.94 3.64 -17.11
N GLY A 459 -1.13 4.08 -18.08
CA GLY A 459 0.34 3.98 -18.00
C GLY A 459 1.11 5.22 -18.45
N VAL A 460 2.24 5.48 -17.79
CA VAL A 460 3.28 6.42 -18.28
C VAL A 460 4.63 5.69 -18.31
N GLU A 461 5.33 5.73 -19.45
CA GLU A 461 6.49 4.84 -19.64
C GLU A 461 7.59 5.32 -20.60
N ASN A 462 8.83 4.88 -20.32
CA ASN A 462 9.99 4.96 -21.22
C ASN A 462 10.39 6.39 -21.65
N MET A 463 10.48 7.32 -20.69
CA MET A 463 10.83 8.73 -20.94
C MET A 463 11.57 9.39 -19.77
N ALA A 464 12.24 10.50 -20.03
CA ALA A 464 12.72 11.42 -19.01
C ALA A 464 11.73 12.57 -18.78
N LEU A 465 11.56 12.98 -17.53
CA LEU A 465 10.75 14.13 -17.11
C LEU A 465 11.65 15.13 -16.40
N TRP A 466 11.69 16.38 -16.83
CA TRP A 466 12.53 17.43 -16.24
C TRP A 466 11.67 18.62 -15.80
N SER A 467 11.99 19.28 -14.69
CA SER A 467 11.41 20.58 -14.35
C SER A 467 12.40 21.72 -14.65
N GLU A 468 11.95 22.75 -15.37
CA GLU A 468 12.61 24.04 -15.27
C GLU A 468 12.42 24.61 -13.87
N HIS A 469 13.39 25.41 -13.43
CA HIS A 469 13.45 26.06 -12.12
C HIS A 469 14.44 27.24 -12.24
N SER A 470 14.46 28.13 -11.26
CA SER A 470 15.39 29.26 -11.23
C SER A 470 16.84 28.79 -11.11
N PRO A 471 17.73 29.09 -12.09
CA PRO A 471 19.12 28.63 -12.07
C PRO A 471 19.97 29.32 -10.98
N THR A 472 19.44 30.36 -10.34
CA THR A 472 20.09 31.07 -9.22
C THR A 472 19.50 30.71 -7.86
N ASN A 473 18.46 29.86 -7.79
CA ASN A 473 17.84 29.43 -6.54
C ASN A 473 17.75 27.88 -6.46
N PRO A 474 18.67 27.20 -5.76
CA PRO A 474 18.64 25.74 -5.60
C PRO A 474 17.51 25.24 -4.67
N GLU A 475 16.78 26.16 -4.04
CA GLU A 475 15.58 25.89 -3.24
C GLU A 475 14.35 26.59 -3.84
N ASP A 476 14.29 26.69 -5.17
CA ASP A 476 13.08 27.13 -5.87
C ASP A 476 11.90 26.20 -5.57
N GLU A 477 10.70 26.77 -5.55
CA GLU A 477 9.43 26.07 -5.31
C GLU A 477 8.32 26.59 -6.24
N ARG A 478 8.63 27.50 -7.17
CA ARG A 478 7.71 28.00 -8.21
C ARG A 478 7.82 27.17 -9.49
N HIS A 479 7.80 25.85 -9.37
CA HIS A 479 7.89 24.94 -10.50
C HIS A 479 7.17 23.62 -10.23
N ALA A 480 7.30 22.65 -11.14
CA ALA A 480 6.56 21.40 -11.06
C ALA A 480 6.95 20.55 -9.83
N TRP A 481 5.92 20.00 -9.16
CA TRP A 481 5.98 19.46 -7.82
C TRP A 481 6.13 17.94 -7.80
N PHE A 482 5.07 17.15 -7.98
CA PHE A 482 5.21 15.73 -8.33
C PHE A 482 5.35 15.55 -9.85
N ALA A 483 6.33 14.76 -10.28
CA ALA A 483 6.54 14.43 -11.69
C ALA A 483 5.40 13.55 -12.25
N VAL A 484 4.90 12.61 -11.45
CA VAL A 484 3.72 11.79 -11.78
C VAL A 484 2.84 11.62 -10.54
N MET A 485 1.56 11.99 -10.67
CA MET A 485 0.50 11.79 -9.69
C MET A 485 -0.44 10.70 -10.18
N ILE A 486 -0.67 9.67 -9.37
CA ILE A 486 -1.58 8.56 -9.68
C ILE A 486 -2.63 8.51 -8.56
N ASP A 487 -3.89 8.81 -8.88
CA ASP A 487 -4.97 8.80 -7.90
C ASP A 487 -6.32 8.33 -8.46
N HIS A 488 -7.19 7.82 -7.59
CA HIS A 488 -8.55 7.40 -7.95
C HIS A 488 -8.65 6.56 -9.23
N CYS A 489 -7.68 5.66 -9.43
CA CYS A 489 -7.55 4.75 -10.57
C CYS A 489 -6.95 3.41 -10.11
N GLU A 490 -7.21 2.35 -10.86
CA GLU A 490 -6.81 0.99 -10.49
C GLU A 490 -5.93 0.34 -11.56
N HIS A 491 -4.99 -0.52 -11.16
CA HIS A 491 -4.09 -1.20 -12.10
C HIS A 491 -3.31 -0.22 -13.00
N CYS A 492 -2.82 0.88 -12.43
CA CYS A 492 -2.03 1.89 -13.16
C CYS A 492 -0.53 1.67 -12.99
N TRP A 493 0.30 2.21 -13.89
CA TRP A 493 1.75 2.09 -13.77
C TRP A 493 2.56 3.31 -14.22
N ALA A 494 3.72 3.45 -13.58
CA ALA A 494 4.83 4.27 -14.04
C ALA A 494 6.05 3.34 -14.21
N THR A 495 6.60 3.22 -15.43
CA THR A 495 7.74 2.32 -15.67
C THR A 495 8.84 2.97 -16.50
N ASP A 496 10.09 2.75 -16.09
CA ASP A 496 11.28 3.25 -16.81
C ASP A 496 11.26 4.78 -17.00
N ILE A 497 10.87 5.51 -15.95
CA ILE A 497 10.87 6.99 -15.93
C ILE A 497 12.13 7.50 -15.21
N ARG A 498 12.82 8.47 -15.81
CA ARG A 498 13.93 9.22 -15.16
C ARG A 498 13.50 10.66 -14.89
N THR A 499 13.57 11.14 -13.65
CA THR A 499 13.18 12.52 -13.29
C THR A 499 14.36 13.35 -12.77
N ARG A 500 14.36 14.66 -13.08
CA ARG A 500 15.26 15.67 -12.48
C ARG A 500 14.51 16.94 -12.12
N TYR A 501 14.96 17.63 -11.07
CA TYR A 501 14.58 19.00 -10.68
C TYR A 501 13.13 19.21 -10.19
N PHE A 502 12.27 18.20 -10.16
CA PHE A 502 10.97 18.30 -9.49
C PHE A 502 11.12 18.44 -7.98
N ALA A 503 10.19 19.13 -7.32
CA ALA A 503 10.21 19.23 -5.85
C ALA A 503 9.91 17.90 -5.13
N SER A 504 9.31 16.93 -5.83
CA SER A 504 9.02 15.57 -5.38
C SER A 504 8.88 14.61 -6.57
N GLY A 505 8.79 13.32 -6.27
CA GLY A 505 8.89 12.25 -7.26
C GLY A 505 7.56 11.78 -7.83
N ILE A 506 7.23 10.51 -7.56
CA ILE A 506 6.03 9.82 -8.01
C ILE A 506 5.17 9.47 -6.80
N LYS A 507 3.89 9.87 -6.81
CA LYS A 507 2.90 9.58 -5.75
C LYS A 507 1.78 8.70 -6.28
N ALA A 508 1.50 7.60 -5.57
CA ALA A 508 0.25 6.86 -5.65
C ALA A 508 -0.64 7.28 -4.47
N ALA A 509 -1.59 8.17 -4.71
CA ALA A 509 -2.43 8.80 -3.69
C ALA A 509 -3.57 7.88 -3.19
N SER A 510 -4.33 8.34 -2.21
CA SER A 510 -5.23 7.54 -1.36
C SER A 510 -6.34 6.80 -2.11
N GLY A 511 -6.83 7.33 -3.23
CA GLY A 511 -7.84 6.69 -4.07
C GLY A 511 -7.29 5.62 -5.01
N SER A 512 -5.96 5.55 -5.19
CA SER A 512 -5.32 4.61 -6.12
C SER A 512 -5.20 3.19 -5.56
N LYS A 513 -5.31 2.18 -6.44
CA LYS A 513 -5.08 0.77 -6.07
C LYS A 513 -4.31 -0.03 -7.12
N HIS A 514 -3.59 -1.06 -6.68
CA HIS A 514 -2.83 -1.95 -7.56
C HIS A 514 -1.84 -1.19 -8.48
N VAL A 515 -1.25 -0.11 -7.97
CA VAL A 515 -0.29 0.71 -8.73
C VAL A 515 1.07 0.03 -8.75
N THR A 516 1.75 0.03 -9.90
CA THR A 516 3.17 -0.37 -9.99
C THR A 516 4.05 0.77 -10.49
N ILE A 517 5.01 1.15 -9.66
CA ILE A 517 6.11 2.03 -10.02
C ILE A 517 7.35 1.12 -10.13
N GLN A 518 7.94 1.00 -11.31
CA GLN A 518 9.09 0.10 -11.50
C GLN A 518 10.18 0.67 -12.39
N ASP A 519 11.44 0.31 -12.11
CA ASP A 519 12.60 0.71 -12.91
C ASP A 519 12.77 2.24 -13.06
N CYS A 520 12.19 3.03 -12.17
CA CYS A 520 12.26 4.49 -12.20
C CYS A 520 13.51 5.02 -11.45
N SER A 521 13.93 6.24 -11.79
CA SER A 521 15.03 6.96 -11.13
C SER A 521 14.62 8.41 -10.88
N ILE A 522 14.63 8.85 -9.62
CA ILE A 522 14.20 10.19 -9.21
C ILE A 522 15.38 10.88 -8.53
N MET A 523 15.87 11.95 -9.12
CA MET A 523 17.18 12.52 -8.79
C MET A 523 17.11 14.05 -8.72
N GLU A 524 18.05 14.65 -8.00
CA GLU A 524 18.30 16.10 -7.99
C GLU A 524 17.02 16.96 -7.83
N PRO A 525 16.23 16.75 -6.76
CA PRO A 525 15.05 17.56 -6.52
C PRO A 525 15.42 19.00 -6.16
N VAL A 526 14.64 19.96 -6.67
CA VAL A 526 14.75 21.39 -6.34
C VAL A 526 13.56 21.77 -5.45
N SER A 527 13.86 22.21 -4.24
CA SER A 527 12.94 22.64 -3.18
C SER A 527 13.73 23.00 -1.93
N LEU A 528 13.10 23.58 -0.91
CA LEU A 528 13.66 23.62 0.45
C LEU A 528 14.05 22.19 0.90
N ARG A 529 15.31 21.99 1.32
CA ARG A 529 15.87 20.64 1.48
C ARG A 529 15.31 19.86 2.68
N SER A 530 15.09 20.54 3.80
CA SER A 530 14.75 19.88 5.08
C SER A 530 13.27 20.01 5.48
N GLU A 531 12.51 20.85 4.78
CA GLU A 531 11.14 21.19 5.14
C GLU A 531 10.12 20.10 4.83
N GLY A 532 9.04 20.05 5.63
CA GLY A 532 7.96 19.08 5.45
C GLY A 532 7.20 19.27 4.13
N GLY A 533 6.66 18.19 3.58
CA GLY A 533 5.88 18.20 2.33
C GLY A 533 6.69 18.22 1.03
N ARG A 534 8.02 18.14 1.12
CA ARG A 534 8.96 18.23 -0.01
C ARG A 534 9.87 17.01 -0.09
N ARG A 535 10.44 16.78 -1.28
CA ARG A 535 11.41 15.72 -1.60
C ARG A 535 10.93 14.32 -1.20
N TYR A 536 9.66 14.03 -1.50
CA TYR A 536 9.03 12.72 -1.33
C TYR A 536 9.16 11.95 -2.65
N MET A 537 10.03 10.92 -2.71
CA MET A 537 10.41 10.34 -4.01
C MET A 537 9.46 9.25 -4.46
N TYR A 538 9.26 8.21 -3.64
CA TYR A 538 8.29 7.16 -3.91
C TYR A 538 7.28 7.12 -2.76
N MET A 539 6.12 7.70 -2.99
CA MET A 539 5.05 7.80 -2.00
C MET A 539 3.90 6.84 -2.34
N LEU A 540 3.63 5.88 -1.45
CA LEU A 540 2.43 5.04 -1.51
C LEU A 540 1.47 5.47 -0.39
N GLN A 541 0.31 6.02 -0.77
CA GLN A 541 -0.77 6.43 0.12
C GLN A 541 -2.09 5.70 -0.19
N GLY A 542 -2.22 5.15 -1.41
CA GLY A 542 -3.26 4.18 -1.78
C GLY A 542 -3.00 2.76 -1.25
N GLN A 543 -3.73 1.77 -1.78
CA GLN A 543 -3.65 0.37 -1.33
C GLN A 543 -3.08 -0.55 -2.41
N MET A 544 -2.42 -1.63 -1.99
CA MET A 544 -1.86 -2.64 -2.91
C MET A 544 -0.85 -2.06 -3.91
N GLY A 545 -0.14 -1.01 -3.52
CA GLY A 545 0.93 -0.39 -4.30
C GLY A 545 2.24 -1.16 -4.24
N LEU A 546 2.99 -1.12 -5.34
CA LEU A 546 4.28 -1.79 -5.51
C LEU A 546 5.30 -0.82 -6.11
N VAL A 547 6.37 -0.53 -5.37
CA VAL A 547 7.58 0.14 -5.87
C VAL A 547 8.68 -0.91 -5.99
N LYS A 548 9.24 -1.14 -7.19
CA LYS A 548 10.31 -2.12 -7.39
C LYS A 548 11.44 -1.69 -8.32
N ARG A 549 12.68 -2.01 -7.95
CA ARG A 549 13.90 -1.69 -8.75
C ARG A 549 14.06 -0.18 -9.02
N CYS A 550 13.69 0.64 -8.04
CA CYS A 550 13.69 2.09 -8.16
C CYS A 550 14.91 2.73 -7.48
N PHE A 551 15.30 3.91 -7.97
CA PHE A 551 16.40 4.71 -7.44
C PHE A 551 15.93 6.10 -7.01
N ALA A 552 16.46 6.60 -5.88
CA ALA A 552 16.25 7.95 -5.36
C ALA A 552 17.58 8.62 -4.96
N SER A 553 17.72 9.94 -5.18
CA SER A 553 18.83 10.72 -4.63
C SER A 553 18.40 12.05 -4.01
N ASP A 554 19.19 12.52 -3.03
CA ASP A 554 19.14 13.90 -2.48
C ASP A 554 17.77 14.30 -1.90
N SER A 555 17.10 13.28 -1.41
CA SER A 555 15.73 13.21 -0.92
C SER A 555 15.56 13.68 0.52
N ARG A 556 14.30 13.87 0.92
CA ARG A 556 13.90 13.90 2.32
C ARG A 556 13.35 12.54 2.73
N HIS A 557 12.41 12.00 1.97
CA HIS A 557 11.90 10.63 2.16
C HIS A 557 11.95 9.83 0.86
N ASP A 558 12.74 8.77 0.85
CA ASP A 558 13.06 7.97 -0.35
C ASP A 558 11.86 7.08 -0.73
N PHE A 559 11.46 6.23 0.22
CA PHE A 559 10.43 5.21 0.09
C PHE A 559 9.55 5.33 1.32
N MET A 560 8.31 5.81 1.14
CA MET A 560 7.47 6.20 2.28
C MET A 560 5.97 6.00 2.06
N THR A 561 5.26 5.81 3.18
CA THR A 561 3.79 5.83 3.23
C THR A 561 3.27 6.98 4.06
N GLY A 562 2.24 7.67 3.59
CA GLY A 562 1.67 8.84 4.27
C GLY A 562 0.68 8.48 5.39
N ALA A 563 0.15 9.52 6.04
CA ALA A 563 -0.92 9.44 7.03
C ALA A 563 -2.03 8.45 6.65
N LYS A 564 -2.34 7.54 7.58
CA LYS A 564 -3.49 6.63 7.56
C LYS A 564 -3.54 5.69 6.35
N THR A 565 -2.38 5.44 5.74
CA THR A 565 -2.24 4.54 4.58
C THR A 565 -2.63 3.11 4.97
N SER A 566 -3.66 2.56 4.33
CA SER A 566 -4.11 1.18 4.52
C SER A 566 -3.31 0.22 3.63
N GLY A 567 -2.74 -0.83 4.22
CA GLY A 567 -1.97 -1.85 3.50
C GLY A 567 -2.81 -2.95 2.82
N PRO A 568 -2.14 -3.90 2.13
CA PRO A 568 -0.67 -4.01 2.00
C PRO A 568 -0.07 -3.04 0.98
N ASN A 569 1.16 -2.59 1.23
CA ASN A 569 2.00 -1.83 0.28
C ASN A 569 3.43 -2.37 0.30
N VAL A 570 4.16 -2.35 -0.82
CA VAL A 570 5.52 -2.91 -0.92
C VAL A 570 6.50 -1.96 -1.59
N PHE A 571 7.67 -1.82 -0.97
CA PHE A 571 8.89 -1.29 -1.58
C PHE A 571 9.90 -2.42 -1.63
N VAL A 572 10.37 -2.82 -2.82
CA VAL A 572 11.27 -3.97 -2.99
C VAL A 572 12.45 -3.72 -3.93
N ASP A 573 13.62 -4.30 -3.63
CA ASP A 573 14.83 -4.27 -4.47
C ASP A 573 15.22 -2.84 -4.93
N SER A 574 15.11 -1.83 -4.06
CA SER A 574 15.23 -0.39 -4.41
C SER A 574 16.23 0.36 -3.51
N VAL A 575 16.81 1.46 -4.02
CA VAL A 575 17.92 2.19 -3.36
C VAL A 575 17.71 3.70 -3.31
N GLY A 576 17.93 4.29 -2.15
CA GLY A 576 17.99 5.74 -1.91
C GLY A 576 19.36 6.16 -1.39
N ILE A 577 19.91 7.27 -1.89
CA ILE A 577 21.21 7.81 -1.46
C ILE A 577 21.14 9.30 -1.12
N ARG A 578 22.00 9.74 -0.20
CA ARG A 578 22.16 11.16 0.22
C ARG A 578 20.88 11.84 0.76
N ALA A 579 19.88 11.04 1.15
CA ALA A 579 18.70 11.52 1.85
C ALA A 579 19.07 12.24 3.15
N ASN A 580 18.34 13.29 3.53
CA ASN A 580 18.53 13.99 4.81
C ASN A 580 17.53 13.56 5.90
N ASN A 581 16.65 12.61 5.62
CA ASN A 581 15.71 12.05 6.59
C ASN A 581 15.45 10.55 6.31
N ASP A 582 14.50 9.96 7.02
CA ASP A 582 14.29 8.51 7.05
C ASP A 582 13.34 7.97 5.96
N ALA A 583 13.73 6.88 5.30
CA ALA A 583 12.74 6.02 4.65
C ALA A 583 11.86 5.34 5.72
N GLY A 584 10.69 4.85 5.33
CA GLY A 584 9.71 4.26 6.23
C GLY A 584 8.36 4.99 6.23
N PRO A 585 7.40 4.55 7.07
CA PRO A 585 6.15 5.29 7.27
C PRO A 585 6.43 6.70 7.80
N HIS A 586 5.80 7.70 7.20
CA HIS A 586 6.10 9.11 7.47
C HIS A 586 5.32 9.65 8.66
N ASP A 587 4.01 9.43 8.72
CA ASP A 587 3.13 9.99 9.74
C ASP A 587 1.85 9.18 9.99
N ARG A 588 1.29 9.35 11.20
CA ARG A 588 -0.10 9.03 11.58
C ARG A 588 -0.63 7.69 11.05
N TRP A 589 -0.09 6.60 11.58
CA TRP A 589 -0.65 5.25 11.50
C TRP A 589 -0.86 4.67 10.08
N ALA A 590 0.21 4.54 9.32
CA ALA A 590 0.23 3.62 8.19
C ALA A 590 0.17 2.14 8.67
N THR A 591 -0.40 1.23 7.87
CA THR A 591 -0.50 -0.19 8.23
C THR A 591 0.09 -1.10 7.14
N GLY A 592 0.80 -2.16 7.56
CA GLY A 592 1.25 -3.25 6.68
C GLY A 592 1.97 -2.81 5.41
N SER A 593 3.08 -2.09 5.56
CA SER A 593 4.03 -1.90 4.47
C SER A 593 5.23 -2.85 4.63
N LEU A 594 5.57 -3.56 3.57
CA LEU A 594 6.80 -4.34 3.47
C LEU A 594 7.88 -3.50 2.78
N TYR A 595 9.00 -3.31 3.47
CA TYR A 595 10.25 -2.83 2.91
C TYR A 595 11.17 -4.05 2.76
N ASP A 596 11.57 -4.36 1.53
CA ASP A 596 12.22 -5.63 1.18
C ASP A 596 13.48 -5.40 0.34
N ASN A 597 14.66 -5.74 0.87
CA ASN A 597 15.95 -5.42 0.25
C ASN A 597 16.09 -3.92 -0.13
N ILE A 598 15.51 -3.02 0.69
CA ILE A 598 15.69 -1.57 0.56
C ILE A 598 17.04 -1.16 1.13
N ARG A 599 17.76 -0.30 0.41
CA ARG A 599 18.96 0.39 0.92
C ARG A 599 18.67 1.89 0.96
N SER A 600 18.83 2.54 2.10
CA SER A 600 18.59 3.98 2.25
C SER A 600 19.66 4.65 3.11
N HIS A 601 19.64 5.98 3.21
CA HIS A 601 20.50 6.67 4.17
C HIS A 601 20.09 6.29 5.62
N SER A 602 18.81 6.45 5.94
CA SER A 602 18.17 6.06 7.19
C SER A 602 16.85 5.31 6.91
N LEU A 603 16.41 4.42 7.80
CA LEU A 603 15.15 3.68 7.70
C LEU A 603 14.59 3.48 9.12
N ASN A 604 13.42 4.02 9.41
CA ASN A 604 12.81 3.90 10.74
C ASN A 604 11.34 3.47 10.67
N VAL A 605 10.88 2.81 11.73
CA VAL A 605 9.45 2.63 12.05
C VAL A 605 9.30 2.95 13.53
N ARG A 606 8.79 4.13 13.88
CA ARG A 606 8.89 4.67 15.24
C ARG A 606 7.72 5.54 15.67
N ASN A 607 7.65 5.81 16.96
CA ASN A 607 6.89 6.92 17.50
C ASN A 607 7.66 8.22 17.22
N ARG A 608 7.04 9.12 16.44
CA ARG A 608 7.57 10.43 16.05
C ARG A 608 7.01 11.57 16.90
N GLY A 609 6.06 11.28 17.81
CA GLY A 609 5.49 12.24 18.76
C GLY A 609 5.13 13.58 18.12
N TRP A 610 5.77 14.67 18.57
CA TRP A 610 5.48 16.03 18.11
C TRP A 610 6.07 16.43 16.76
N MET A 611 6.90 15.59 16.14
CA MET A 611 7.46 15.88 14.82
C MET A 611 6.35 16.25 13.81
N GLY A 612 6.67 17.08 12.82
CA GLY A 612 5.69 17.61 11.88
C GLY A 612 4.67 18.52 12.55
N SER A 613 3.43 18.06 12.67
CA SER A 613 2.34 18.71 13.42
C SER A 613 1.67 17.77 14.44
N GLY A 614 2.46 16.91 15.09
CA GLY A 614 1.94 15.78 15.88
C GLY A 614 1.76 14.53 15.02
N GLN A 615 2.89 13.99 14.55
CA GLN A 615 2.92 12.77 13.74
C GLN A 615 2.58 11.51 14.55
N GLY A 616 2.85 11.48 15.85
CA GLY A 616 2.58 10.33 16.73
C GLY A 616 3.24 9.04 16.25
N TRP A 617 2.55 7.90 16.37
CA TRP A 617 2.99 6.64 15.80
C TRP A 617 2.95 6.66 14.27
N ALA A 618 4.10 6.44 13.62
CA ALA A 618 4.18 6.43 12.17
C ALA A 618 3.42 5.26 11.54
N GLY A 619 3.46 4.07 12.15
CA GLY A 619 2.72 2.91 11.64
C GLY A 619 2.97 1.60 12.37
N VAL A 620 2.25 0.56 11.92
CA VAL A 620 2.12 -0.75 12.57
C VAL A 620 2.05 -1.90 11.55
N PHE A 621 2.37 -3.12 11.98
CA PHE A 621 2.37 -4.33 11.15
C PHE A 621 3.29 -4.24 9.92
N HIS A 622 4.28 -3.34 9.97
CA HIS A 622 5.32 -3.22 8.96
C HIS A 622 6.32 -4.37 9.06
N VAL A 623 6.88 -4.74 7.91
CA VAL A 623 7.94 -5.74 7.81
C VAL A 623 9.14 -5.12 7.13
N ILE A 624 10.29 -5.17 7.80
CA ILE A 624 11.58 -4.70 7.31
C ILE A 624 12.43 -5.92 7.03
N PHE A 625 12.45 -6.38 5.78
CA PHE A 625 13.08 -7.63 5.37
C PHE A 625 14.37 -7.37 4.59
N ARG A 626 15.51 -7.83 5.11
CA ARG A 626 16.86 -7.70 4.50
C ARG A 626 17.27 -6.29 4.06
N CYS A 627 16.65 -5.25 4.63
CA CYS A 627 16.98 -3.87 4.33
C CYS A 627 18.31 -3.45 4.96
N ALA A 628 18.85 -2.31 4.53
CA ALA A 628 20.06 -1.73 5.08
C ALA A 628 19.98 -0.21 5.18
N SER A 629 20.62 0.37 6.20
CA SER A 629 20.83 1.82 6.32
C SER A 629 22.29 2.16 6.56
N ASN A 630 22.68 3.38 6.16
CA ASN A 630 24.01 3.92 6.42
C ASN A 630 24.12 4.57 7.81
N THR A 631 23.02 5.12 8.34
CA THR A 631 22.91 5.67 9.70
C THR A 631 22.32 4.66 10.68
N THR A 632 22.28 5.02 11.96
CA THR A 632 21.43 4.36 12.96
C THR A 632 19.97 4.30 12.47
N ALA A 633 19.35 3.14 12.68
CA ALA A 633 17.94 2.87 12.44
C ALA A 633 17.20 2.58 13.76
N THR A 634 15.94 2.98 13.81
CA THR A 634 15.05 2.88 14.98
C THR A 634 13.77 2.14 14.61
N PHE A 635 13.51 1.02 15.30
CA PHE A 635 12.33 0.18 15.07
C PHE A 635 11.59 -0.09 16.39
N GLN A 636 10.38 0.45 16.50
CA GLN A 636 9.47 0.31 17.63
C GLN A 636 8.15 -0.33 17.20
N SER A 637 7.45 -0.96 18.13
CA SER A 637 6.07 -1.43 17.99
C SER A 637 5.14 -0.54 18.83
N PRO A 638 3.97 -0.11 18.30
CA PRO A 638 2.96 0.53 19.11
C PRO A 638 2.23 -0.47 20.04
N PRO A 639 1.63 0.00 21.15
CA PRO A 639 0.81 -0.84 22.02
C PRO A 639 -0.27 -1.63 21.25
N GLY A 640 -0.23 -2.96 21.36
CA GLY A 640 -1.22 -3.86 20.73
C GLY A 640 -0.98 -4.18 19.25
N GLY A 641 0.19 -3.84 18.71
CA GLY A 641 0.64 -4.30 17.40
C GLY A 641 2.12 -4.65 17.39
N THR A 642 2.59 -5.24 16.30
CA THR A 642 3.98 -5.68 16.14
C THR A 642 4.54 -5.15 14.83
N ASN A 643 5.74 -4.58 14.85
CA ASN A 643 6.56 -4.37 13.66
C ASN A 643 7.68 -5.42 13.64
N TRP A 644 7.99 -5.98 12.46
CA TRP A 644 8.98 -7.06 12.31
C TRP A 644 10.21 -6.58 11.55
N VAL A 645 11.41 -6.91 12.05
CA VAL A 645 12.70 -6.57 11.43
C VAL A 645 13.51 -7.85 11.26
N ILE A 646 13.79 -8.24 10.03
CA ILE A 646 14.31 -9.57 9.69
C ILE A 646 15.56 -9.42 8.83
N GLY A 647 16.72 -9.81 9.35
CA GLY A 647 18.00 -9.80 8.61
C GLY A 647 18.48 -8.42 8.17
N PHE A 648 18.14 -7.37 8.92
CA PHE A 648 18.53 -5.98 8.64
C PHE A 648 20.04 -5.76 8.81
N ARG A 649 20.63 -4.88 7.99
CA ARG A 649 22.07 -4.56 8.01
C ARG A 649 22.31 -3.08 8.28
N GLY A 650 22.96 -2.78 9.39
CA GLY A 650 23.24 -1.42 9.84
C GLY A 650 23.25 -1.38 11.36
N HIS A 651 23.46 -0.21 11.95
CA HIS A 651 23.33 -0.06 13.39
C HIS A 651 21.85 0.13 13.75
N ILE A 652 21.30 -0.77 14.59
CA ILE A 652 20.02 -0.52 15.27
C ILE A 652 20.34 -0.02 16.67
N GLY A 653 19.79 1.12 17.05
CA GLY A 653 20.16 1.79 18.29
C GLY A 653 19.14 2.82 18.76
N GLU A 654 19.39 3.39 19.94
CA GLU A 654 18.46 4.29 20.63
C GLU A 654 18.76 5.78 20.39
N ALA A 655 19.75 6.08 19.53
CA ALA A 655 20.30 7.43 19.30
C ALA A 655 19.29 8.47 18.77
N ASP A 656 18.12 8.03 18.30
CA ASP A 656 17.02 8.88 17.83
C ASP A 656 15.65 8.38 18.36
N ILE A 657 15.64 7.77 19.56
CA ILE A 657 14.40 7.46 20.30
C ILE A 657 14.01 8.71 21.10
N GLN A 658 13.31 9.63 20.42
CA GLN A 658 12.77 10.83 21.06
C GLN A 658 11.52 10.53 21.92
N PHE A 659 10.80 9.43 21.64
CA PHE A 659 9.57 9.04 22.34
C PHE A 659 9.60 7.54 22.68
N PRO A 660 9.10 7.15 23.86
CA PRO A 660 9.07 5.75 24.27
C PRO A 660 8.13 4.91 23.41
N GLY A 661 8.41 3.61 23.39
CA GLY A 661 7.68 2.62 22.60
C GLY A 661 8.28 1.23 22.82
N ASP A 662 7.47 0.18 22.65
CA ASP A 662 7.96 -1.20 22.70
C ASP A 662 8.96 -1.43 21.56
N LYS A 663 9.93 -2.34 21.75
CA LYS A 663 10.87 -2.68 20.67
C LYS A 663 10.17 -3.50 19.59
N ALA A 664 10.56 -3.28 18.33
CA ALA A 664 10.13 -4.15 17.23
C ALA A 664 10.59 -5.60 17.47
N THR A 665 9.89 -6.57 16.86
CA THR A 665 10.35 -7.96 16.84
C THR A 665 11.54 -8.07 15.89
N ILE A 666 12.74 -8.13 16.47
CA ILE A 666 14.01 -8.20 15.73
C ILE A 666 14.47 -9.65 15.63
N LEU A 667 14.56 -10.15 14.40
CA LEU A 667 15.06 -11.47 14.04
C LEU A 667 16.31 -11.29 13.18
N MET A 668 17.48 -11.37 13.81
CA MET A 668 18.77 -11.36 13.12
C MET A 668 19.30 -12.80 12.99
N PRO A 669 18.96 -13.51 11.90
CA PRO A 669 19.68 -14.73 11.55
C PRO A 669 21.17 -14.42 11.39
N ASP A 670 22.03 -15.37 11.76
CA ASP A 670 23.45 -15.28 11.46
C ASP A 670 23.71 -15.38 9.94
N VAL A 671 24.97 -15.28 9.52
CA VAL A 671 25.34 -15.32 8.10
C VAL A 671 24.99 -16.66 7.43
N ALA A 672 25.00 -17.76 8.19
CA ALA A 672 24.63 -19.09 7.68
C ALA A 672 23.10 -19.25 7.58
N ASP A 673 22.33 -18.71 8.52
CA ASP A 673 20.87 -18.67 8.48
C ASP A 673 20.33 -17.69 7.43
N LEU A 674 21.07 -16.61 7.13
CA LEU A 674 20.81 -15.73 5.99
C LEU A 674 20.94 -16.44 4.62
N ALA A 675 21.55 -17.62 4.54
CA ALA A 675 21.52 -18.44 3.32
C ALA A 675 20.24 -19.30 3.21
N LYS A 676 19.50 -19.48 4.31
CA LYS A 676 18.36 -20.42 4.43
C LYS A 676 16.99 -19.75 4.31
N ILE A 677 16.91 -18.41 4.35
CA ILE A 677 15.69 -17.63 4.10
C ILE A 677 15.75 -16.97 2.71
N PRO A 678 14.63 -16.69 2.03
CA PRO A 678 14.66 -16.14 0.67
C PRO A 678 15.33 -14.77 0.58
N ARG A 679 15.81 -14.39 -0.61
CA ARG A 679 16.43 -13.06 -0.85
C ARG A 679 15.46 -11.89 -0.69
N SER A 680 14.16 -12.16 -0.85
CA SER A 680 13.06 -11.21 -0.73
C SER A 680 11.81 -11.96 -0.30
N LEU A 681 11.08 -11.39 0.66
CA LEU A 681 9.82 -11.95 1.17
C LEU A 681 8.70 -11.78 0.15
N TYR A 682 8.58 -10.59 -0.46
CA TYR A 682 7.58 -10.33 -1.51
C TYR A 682 7.70 -11.35 -2.63
N TRP A 683 8.91 -11.57 -3.13
CA TRP A 683 9.16 -12.54 -4.18
C TRP A 683 8.84 -13.97 -3.74
N ALA A 684 9.26 -14.37 -2.54
CA ALA A 684 8.99 -15.73 -2.07
C ALA A 684 7.48 -16.00 -1.91
N GLN A 685 6.72 -15.03 -1.39
CA GLN A 685 5.26 -15.08 -1.32
C GLN A 685 4.62 -15.09 -2.73
N LEU A 686 5.15 -14.31 -3.68
CA LEU A 686 4.68 -14.27 -5.06
C LEU A 686 4.87 -15.61 -5.79
N VAL A 687 6.03 -16.27 -5.61
CA VAL A 687 6.26 -17.63 -6.13
C VAL A 687 5.38 -18.65 -5.41
N ALA A 688 5.21 -18.55 -4.08
CA ALA A 688 4.33 -19.43 -3.31
C ALA A 688 2.90 -19.42 -3.88
N ARG A 689 2.31 -18.22 -4.03
CA ARG A 689 0.98 -18.02 -4.63
C ARG A 689 0.86 -18.55 -6.07
N ALA A 690 1.98 -18.63 -6.80
CA ALA A 690 2.04 -19.13 -8.17
C ALA A 690 2.49 -20.60 -8.30
N GLY A 691 2.45 -21.37 -7.20
CA GLY A 691 2.70 -22.82 -7.19
C GLY A 691 3.94 -23.27 -6.39
N GLY A 692 4.73 -22.35 -5.83
CA GLY A 692 5.73 -22.65 -4.80
C GLY A 692 6.88 -23.58 -5.25
N ASN A 693 7.47 -23.35 -6.42
CA ASN A 693 8.58 -24.16 -6.94
C ASN A 693 9.48 -23.38 -7.92
N ASP A 694 10.61 -23.98 -8.32
CA ASP A 694 11.57 -23.38 -9.25
C ASP A 694 10.96 -23.01 -10.61
N ALA A 695 10.03 -23.81 -11.14
CA ALA A 695 9.36 -23.51 -12.41
C ALA A 695 8.44 -22.28 -12.29
N ALA A 696 7.78 -22.10 -11.14
CA ALA A 696 7.03 -20.89 -10.82
C ALA A 696 7.95 -19.66 -10.65
N ALA A 697 9.11 -19.81 -10.01
CA ALA A 697 10.12 -18.77 -9.91
C ALA A 697 10.65 -18.35 -11.29
N GLN A 698 11.08 -19.30 -12.12
CA GLN A 698 11.58 -19.04 -13.47
C GLN A 698 10.53 -18.36 -14.36
N ARG A 699 9.29 -18.87 -14.35
CA ARG A 699 8.17 -18.30 -15.13
C ARG A 699 7.90 -16.85 -14.73
N LEU A 700 7.73 -16.58 -13.44
CA LEU A 700 7.45 -15.22 -12.97
C LEU A 700 8.67 -14.30 -13.21
N GLU A 701 9.90 -14.78 -13.04
CA GLU A 701 11.10 -13.98 -13.26
C GLU A 701 11.19 -13.52 -14.73
N GLY A 702 10.76 -14.38 -15.67
CA GLY A 702 10.60 -14.08 -17.09
C GLY A 702 9.35 -13.24 -17.47
N LEU A 703 8.38 -13.05 -16.57
CA LEU A 703 7.18 -12.23 -16.80
C LEU A 703 7.27 -10.86 -16.12
N VAL A 704 7.48 -10.84 -14.80
CA VAL A 704 7.38 -9.65 -13.92
C VAL A 704 8.67 -9.30 -13.18
N GLY A 705 9.65 -10.21 -13.22
CA GLY A 705 10.96 -10.08 -12.60
C GLY A 705 11.95 -9.21 -13.36
N ILE A 706 13.25 -9.46 -13.17
CA ILE A 706 14.31 -8.73 -13.87
C ILE A 706 14.54 -9.31 -15.27
N ALA A 707 14.36 -10.61 -15.48
CA ALA A 707 14.42 -11.24 -16.81
C ALA A 707 13.24 -10.84 -17.70
N GLY A 708 12.06 -10.57 -17.12
CA GLY A 708 10.89 -10.04 -17.83
C GLY A 708 11.10 -8.64 -18.45
N LYS A 709 12.16 -7.91 -18.06
CA LYS A 709 12.51 -6.57 -18.55
C LYS A 709 12.92 -6.51 -20.04
N ASN A 710 12.81 -7.61 -20.80
CA ASN A 710 13.04 -7.73 -22.26
C ASN A 710 12.02 -6.92 -23.11
N LYS A 711 11.87 -5.62 -22.82
CA LYS A 711 11.03 -4.61 -23.48
C LYS A 711 11.60 -3.20 -23.28
N TYR A 712 12.25 -2.93 -22.14
CA TYR A 712 12.87 -1.65 -21.81
C TYR A 712 14.34 -1.86 -21.38
N PRO A 713 15.28 -1.92 -22.35
CA PRO A 713 16.69 -2.15 -22.07
C PRO A 713 17.40 -0.89 -21.51
N ALA A 714 16.95 -0.40 -20.36
CA ALA A 714 17.69 0.60 -19.59
C ALA A 714 18.99 -0.01 -19.03
N PRO A 715 20.15 0.69 -19.06
CA PRO A 715 21.47 0.16 -18.63
C PRO A 715 21.61 -0.26 -17.16
N LEU A 716 20.55 -0.18 -16.35
CA LEU A 716 20.46 -0.75 -14.99
C LEU A 716 20.37 -2.29 -15.01
N ALA A 717 21.31 -2.92 -15.72
CA ALA A 717 21.57 -4.35 -15.64
C ALA A 717 22.25 -4.68 -14.29
N ARG A 718 21.41 -5.05 -13.32
CA ARG A 718 21.68 -6.04 -12.24
C ARG A 718 22.99 -5.84 -11.43
N GLN A 719 22.98 -4.91 -10.47
CA GLN A 719 24.14 -4.64 -9.59
C GLN A 719 23.71 -4.43 -8.12
N PHE A 720 23.54 -5.52 -7.34
CA PHE A 720 23.25 -5.45 -5.89
C PHE A 720 24.02 -6.50 -5.06
N ALA A 721 25.34 -6.60 -5.20
CA ALA A 721 26.10 -7.58 -4.44
C ALA A 721 26.01 -7.42 -2.91
N THR A 722 26.31 -8.52 -2.22
CA THR A 722 26.50 -8.63 -0.77
C THR A 722 27.96 -8.40 -0.38
N ALA A 723 28.19 -7.83 0.81
CA ALA A 723 29.49 -7.88 1.45
C ALA A 723 29.77 -9.30 2.01
N GLY A 724 31.02 -9.77 1.88
CA GLY A 724 31.64 -10.84 2.69
C GLY A 724 31.03 -12.25 2.63
N VAL A 725 31.82 -13.25 2.20
CA VAL A 725 31.49 -14.68 2.37
C VAL A 725 32.10 -15.19 3.68
N VAL A 726 31.33 -15.97 4.44
CA VAL A 726 31.85 -16.97 5.39
C VAL A 726 31.25 -18.31 4.99
N GLN A 727 32.08 -19.34 4.83
CA GLN A 727 31.61 -20.69 4.51
C GLN A 727 31.06 -21.36 5.77
N ALA A 728 29.95 -22.08 5.64
CA ALA A 728 29.34 -22.87 6.71
C ALA A 728 29.60 -24.36 6.51
N ASN A 729 29.78 -25.09 7.61
CA ASN A 729 29.99 -26.52 7.67
C ASN A 729 28.70 -27.31 7.98
N GLU A 730 28.70 -28.60 7.65
CA GLU A 730 27.51 -29.44 7.61
C GLU A 730 27.10 -30.00 8.99
N ALA A 731 25.97 -29.52 9.53
CA ALA A 731 25.15 -30.24 10.51
C ALA A 731 23.75 -29.59 10.61
N GLY A 732 22.82 -30.02 9.76
CA GLY A 732 21.52 -29.34 9.62
C GLY A 732 20.49 -29.65 10.72
N GLN A 733 20.56 -28.95 11.86
CA GLN A 733 19.45 -28.84 12.82
C GLN A 733 19.32 -27.41 13.37
N TRP A 734 18.08 -26.95 13.58
CA TRP A 734 17.76 -25.59 14.04
C TRP A 734 17.50 -25.55 15.56
N PRO A 735 17.87 -24.46 16.27
CA PRO A 735 17.47 -24.26 17.67
C PRO A 735 15.99 -23.84 17.81
N ASN A 736 15.34 -24.20 18.93
CA ASN A 736 13.99 -23.73 19.25
C ASN A 736 13.99 -22.24 19.66
N TRP A 737 13.30 -21.40 18.89
CA TRP A 737 13.07 -19.98 19.23
C TRP A 737 11.80 -19.82 20.07
N THR A 738 11.89 -20.15 21.37
CA THR A 738 10.81 -19.86 22.34
C THR A 738 11.37 -19.27 23.64
N ASN A 739 11.08 -17.97 23.84
CA ASN A 739 11.16 -17.18 25.07
C ASN A 739 12.49 -16.98 25.82
N GLU A 740 12.66 -15.71 26.23
CA GLU A 740 13.26 -15.26 27.50
C GLU A 740 14.59 -15.87 27.97
N LYS A 741 15.70 -15.15 27.71
CA LYS A 741 16.73 -14.73 28.71
C LYS A 741 18.06 -14.34 28.02
N HIS A 742 18.09 -13.21 27.30
CA HIS A 742 19.35 -12.55 26.94
C HIS A 742 19.29 -11.08 27.37
N ARG A 743 19.62 -10.82 28.64
CA ARG A 743 20.03 -9.48 29.09
C ARG A 743 21.46 -9.25 28.61
N PRO A 744 21.80 -8.14 27.93
CA PRO A 744 23.19 -7.82 27.62
C PRO A 744 23.93 -7.44 28.91
N SER A 745 24.77 -8.34 29.43
CA SER A 745 25.70 -8.02 30.51
C SER A 745 26.89 -7.25 29.97
N THR A 746 26.92 -5.94 30.25
CA THR A 746 28.12 -5.07 30.36
C THR A 746 29.39 -5.54 29.63
N LEU A 747 29.60 -5.06 28.41
CA LEU A 747 30.94 -5.01 27.80
C LEU A 747 31.52 -3.61 27.98
N ARG A 748 32.43 -3.48 28.95
CA ARG A 748 33.16 -2.22 29.21
C ARG A 748 34.09 -1.88 28.06
N SER A 749 34.21 -0.58 27.81
CA SER A 749 35.16 0.04 26.90
C SER A 749 36.62 -0.40 27.13
N LYS A 750 37.28 -0.78 26.03
CA LYS A 750 38.74 -0.69 25.85
C LYS A 750 39.08 -0.36 24.39
N LEU A 751 39.08 0.92 24.05
CA LEU A 751 39.87 1.44 22.93
C LEU A 751 41.23 1.90 23.48
N PRO A 752 42.35 1.61 22.81
CA PRO A 752 43.65 2.16 23.19
C PRO A 752 43.73 3.65 22.81
N PRO A 753 44.53 4.46 23.54
CA PRO A 753 44.72 5.87 23.19
C PRO A 753 45.57 6.00 21.93
N VAL A 754 45.12 6.82 20.97
CA VAL A 754 45.97 7.37 19.91
C VAL A 754 46.54 8.68 20.46
N GLY A 755 47.87 8.77 20.53
CA GLY A 755 48.58 9.93 21.06
C GLY A 755 49.01 10.91 19.97
N THR A 756 49.04 12.19 20.36
CA THR A 756 49.63 13.38 19.68
C THR A 756 49.22 13.64 18.24
#